data_AF-A0A1E7HXA3-F1
#
_entry.id   AF-A0A1E7HXA3-F1
#
_cell.length_a   1.000
_cell.length_b   1.000
_cell.length_c   1.000
_cell.angle_alpha   90.00
_cell.angle_beta   90.00
_cell.angle_gamma   90.00
#
_symmetry.space_group_name_H-M   'P 1'
#
loop_
_entity.id
_entity.type
_entity.pdbx_description
1 polymer ?
#
loop_
_entity_poly.entity_id
_entity_poly.type
_entity_poly.pdbx_seq_one_letter_code
_entity_poly.pdbx_strand_id
1 'polypeptide(L)'
;MKIFKEKQHSFFPRPIGIKDKNYLSVGIMSFFDLNDPDNLLTEQELWKTVPGELGPKPILDQGVPKPRGEFLVTGSCHAPRGTSRPASQVRVRVGEVDKKLNIFGDRYWKNGLITEAEPFVEMPIVWPTAYGGDGFAKNPLGKGIHKLPMPDGSMAVPLPNIELSDQQIGSPGQSPDPAGFGPLDLMWPQRFAKNGTYDEKWKDERWPFFPDDMNYEFFNMACEDQFLDGYFKGGEPVTIENMNRDFQVIESSLPNLRMRCFVTLNTKFKPHTFPAGPLPSHEISETDEFREVSTRLETVWFFPSIMRGLLIYRGTTEVMDEDGADVLRVMIRHEDQAEPPKSIEQYRDLQIKLLDRGVDMDMSKAEEAVKKAQTSMLKIKNIPKFADDIRQKALGNRPSMPAPSPEEMLAKSQTMIAGHTATLDKLEAMATKMHAENGHLVHINLGIFDKFRAKLAAVGQKIEATTGKLSATKAKLETARRAAIKDVSGGLKKVKPEHLEKAGIDPDKLISPDFPLEKKVNPWHDRGFPFVVQCCKDLEDDRETLRKLTDLGIQRKTIKRAWLGVNSSEILEASKDWGLKGDDEFALPAGLVFPRFDGPVLSRIQSYPAYFESDKESLVPGSDEAPLFIASSTLIDLPSMPAAAGAPVIAVGDELQAIFMEQEVGDCCSVIALGSPKDKPGKEAAKELKSAQIFLIVQPKKWSEDKQLKTGWEDWISAHKTAVPLELEHGKTVFESRKGGSDIRQWVLDHLPAAYAGEHTVDMGIPAKGKPPGEGFLKGFKPVFPDVKALSKGIHAEVKKAMEAKFAPIRAESDSALAQMREIAAKYTKYGVDPSKIKMGGPTGPQASPKEMGQQIADKIRAKAADLKKQGVLTT
;
A
#
# COMPACT_ATOMS: atom_id res chain seq x y z
N MET A 1 10.85 36.60 2.31
CA MET A 1 11.81 35.57 2.78
C MET A 1 11.20 34.17 2.64
N LYS A 2 11.87 33.24 1.94
CA LYS A 2 11.48 31.81 1.83
C LYS A 2 12.35 30.94 2.74
N ILE A 3 11.76 30.02 3.50
CA ILE A 3 12.46 29.24 4.55
C ILE A 3 12.53 27.76 4.17
N PHE A 4 13.74 27.19 4.22
CA PHE A 4 14.05 25.79 3.96
C PHE A 4 14.55 25.09 5.22
N LYS A 5 13.64 24.50 6.00
CA LYS A 5 13.96 23.81 7.26
C LYS A 5 13.42 22.38 7.28
N GLU A 6 14.00 21.55 8.15
CA GLU A 6 13.48 20.21 8.45
C GLU A 6 12.34 20.30 9.48
N LYS A 7 11.57 19.23 9.63
CA LYS A 7 10.38 19.20 10.49
C LYS A 7 10.70 19.33 11.99
N GLN A 8 11.96 19.10 12.36
CA GLN A 8 12.47 19.13 13.72
C GLN A 8 12.86 20.53 14.18
N HIS A 9 12.89 21.51 13.27
CA HIS A 9 13.37 22.86 13.56
C HIS A 9 12.21 23.85 13.56
N SER A 10 12.06 24.60 14.64
CA SER A 10 11.25 25.82 14.67
C SER A 10 12.16 27.03 14.43
N PHE A 11 11.73 27.96 13.58
CA PHE A 11 12.54 29.10 13.16
C PHE A 11 11.82 30.41 13.42
N PHE A 12 12.52 31.35 14.05
CA PHE A 12 12.01 32.69 14.32
C PHE A 12 13.08 33.73 13.99
N PRO A 13 12.92 34.49 12.89
CA PRO A 13 13.78 35.62 12.57
C PRO A 13 13.36 36.84 13.39
N ARG A 14 14.34 37.61 13.87
CA ARG A 14 14.11 38.93 14.49
C ARG A 14 15.08 39.95 13.91
N PRO A 15 14.61 40.92 13.12
CA PRO A 15 15.39 42.09 12.79
C PRO A 15 15.71 42.89 14.06
N ILE A 16 16.95 43.31 14.21
CA ILE A 16 17.44 44.13 15.33
C ILE A 16 18.43 45.15 14.80
N GLY A 17 18.41 46.35 15.37
CA GLY A 17 19.42 47.36 15.07
C GLY A 17 20.39 47.54 16.24
N ILE A 18 21.69 47.55 15.94
CA ILE A 18 22.77 47.69 16.93
C ILE A 18 23.80 48.65 16.35
N LYS A 19 24.08 49.76 17.06
CA LYS A 19 25.13 50.74 16.71
C LYS A 19 25.10 51.14 15.22
N ASP A 20 23.96 51.67 14.78
CA ASP A 20 23.73 52.17 13.42
C ASP A 20 23.77 51.11 12.30
N LYS A 21 23.71 49.83 12.67
CA LYS A 21 23.65 48.70 11.73
C LYS A 21 22.43 47.83 11.97
N ASN A 22 21.87 47.30 10.89
CA ASN A 22 20.77 46.36 10.93
C ASN A 22 21.29 44.92 10.87
N TYR A 23 20.73 44.07 11.72
CA TYR A 23 21.06 42.66 11.80
C TYR A 23 19.78 41.83 11.76
N LEU A 24 19.86 40.67 11.13
CA LEU A 24 18.90 39.60 11.32
C LEU A 24 19.43 38.64 12.38
N SER A 25 18.77 38.62 13.53
CA SER A 25 18.92 37.55 14.52
C SER A 25 18.14 36.32 14.04
N VAL A 26 18.84 35.19 13.89
CA VAL A 26 18.26 33.90 13.51
C VAL A 26 18.14 33.02 14.74
N GLY A 27 16.91 32.71 15.14
CA GLY A 27 16.62 31.79 16.24
C GLY A 27 16.14 30.45 15.72
N ILE A 28 16.77 29.37 16.19
CA ILE A 28 16.42 27.99 15.80
C ILE A 28 16.18 27.17 17.06
N MET A 29 14.99 26.60 17.17
CA MET A 29 14.58 25.74 18.27
C MET A 29 14.61 24.27 17.84
N SER A 30 15.20 23.41 18.67
CA SER A 30 15.19 21.95 18.53
C SER A 30 14.69 21.29 19.80
N PHE A 31 13.72 20.39 19.68
CA PHE A 31 13.04 19.72 20.80
C PHE A 31 13.52 18.27 20.92
N PHE A 32 13.69 17.75 22.13
CA PHE A 32 14.19 16.39 22.34
C PHE A 32 13.58 15.72 23.59
N ASP A 33 13.63 14.39 23.63
CA ASP A 33 13.25 13.57 24.78
C ASP A 33 14.47 13.40 25.71
N LEU A 34 14.31 13.61 27.02
CA LEU A 34 15.41 13.44 27.97
C LEU A 34 15.87 11.98 28.08
N ASN A 35 15.05 10.99 27.71
CA ASN A 35 15.46 9.59 27.66
C ASN A 35 16.15 9.20 26.35
N ASP A 36 15.99 9.99 25.29
CA ASP A 36 16.53 9.72 23.97
C ASP A 36 17.04 11.02 23.32
N PRO A 37 18.12 11.61 23.87
CA PRO A 37 18.53 12.97 23.53
C PRO A 37 19.06 13.12 22.10
N ASP A 38 19.51 12.05 21.45
CA ASP A 38 20.04 12.14 20.08
C ASP A 38 18.94 12.15 19.01
N ASN A 39 17.69 11.84 19.38
CA ASN A 39 16.56 11.82 18.47
C ASN A 39 15.67 13.07 18.65
N LEU A 40 15.84 14.04 17.75
CA LEU A 40 15.03 15.26 17.76
C LEU A 40 13.55 14.98 17.47
N LEU A 41 12.70 15.57 18.30
CA LEU A 41 11.26 15.63 18.13
C LEU A 41 10.85 16.70 17.12
N THR A 42 9.61 16.62 16.66
CA THR A 42 9.10 17.53 15.63
C THR A 42 8.72 18.91 16.21
N GLU A 43 8.76 19.95 15.37
CA GLU A 43 8.22 21.28 15.68
C GLU A 43 6.74 21.22 16.11
N GLN A 44 5.98 20.29 15.53
CA GLN A 44 4.58 20.11 15.90
C GLN A 44 4.44 19.61 17.35
N GLU A 45 5.32 18.70 17.79
CA GLU A 45 5.32 18.22 19.17
C GLU A 45 5.75 19.32 20.14
N LEU A 46 6.80 20.08 19.80
CA LEU A 46 7.24 21.26 20.57
C LEU A 46 6.06 22.17 20.90
N TRP A 47 5.33 22.65 19.88
CA TRP A 47 4.25 23.61 20.06
C TRP A 47 2.98 23.01 20.67
N LYS A 48 2.85 21.68 20.67
CA LYS A 48 1.74 20.98 21.32
C LYS A 48 1.95 20.83 22.83
N THR A 49 3.19 20.63 23.28
CA THR A 49 3.48 20.32 24.68
C THR A 49 3.99 21.52 25.48
N VAL A 50 4.93 22.28 24.95
CA VAL A 50 5.65 23.32 25.70
C VAL A 50 4.77 24.47 26.20
N PRO A 51 3.78 24.99 25.44
CA PRO A 51 2.94 26.09 25.93
C PRO A 51 2.19 25.78 27.23
N GLY A 52 1.84 24.51 27.48
CA GLY A 52 1.18 24.08 28.71
C GLY A 52 2.08 24.15 29.95
N GLU A 53 3.40 24.05 29.77
CA GLU A 53 4.38 23.99 30.86
C GLU A 53 4.89 25.36 31.32
N LEU A 54 4.66 26.42 30.54
CA LEU A 54 5.22 27.75 30.76
C LEU A 54 4.27 28.73 31.49
N GLY A 55 3.08 28.26 31.88
CA GLY A 55 2.10 29.06 32.61
C GLY A 55 1.43 30.17 31.77
N PRO A 56 0.81 31.19 32.39
CA PRO A 56 -0.13 32.10 31.73
C PRO A 56 0.50 33.14 30.78
N LYS A 57 1.83 33.34 30.81
CA LYS A 57 2.55 34.24 29.91
C LYS A 57 3.80 33.53 29.36
N PRO A 58 3.65 32.59 28.41
CA PRO A 58 4.74 31.72 27.99
C PRO A 58 5.73 32.47 27.10
N ILE A 59 6.84 32.95 27.67
CA ILE A 59 7.96 33.53 26.91
C ILE A 59 9.14 32.56 26.98
N LEU A 60 9.45 31.94 25.84
CA LEU A 60 10.62 31.04 25.70
C LEU A 60 11.92 31.79 25.44
N ASP A 61 11.84 32.88 24.68
CA ASP A 61 12.99 33.63 24.21
C ASP A 61 12.58 35.00 23.63
N GLN A 62 13.47 35.99 23.69
CA GLN A 62 13.21 37.33 23.16
C GLN A 62 13.80 37.57 21.76
N GLY A 63 14.51 36.62 21.17
CA GLY A 63 15.06 36.72 19.83
C GLY A 63 16.26 37.64 19.69
N VAL A 64 16.86 38.10 20.78
CA VAL A 64 18.09 38.90 20.79
C VAL A 64 19.26 38.03 21.24
N PRO A 65 20.43 38.10 20.59
CA PRO A 65 21.57 37.27 20.95
C PRO A 65 22.04 37.51 22.38
N LYS A 66 22.33 36.42 23.07
CA LYS A 66 22.79 36.44 24.45
C LYS A 66 24.32 36.41 24.50
N PRO A 67 24.97 37.19 25.36
CA PRO A 67 26.41 37.17 25.52
C PRO A 67 26.92 35.87 26.15
N ARG A 68 26.09 35.16 26.92
CA ARG A 68 26.44 33.88 27.56
C ARG A 68 25.30 32.89 27.49
N GLY A 69 25.63 31.60 27.47
CA GLY A 69 24.67 30.50 27.52
C GLY A 69 23.95 30.45 28.86
N GLU A 70 22.69 30.03 28.85
CA GLU A 70 21.89 29.84 30.07
C GLU A 70 21.02 28.58 29.99
N PHE A 71 20.66 28.00 31.14
CA PHE A 71 19.58 27.03 31.20
C PHE A 71 18.42 27.51 32.07
N LEU A 72 17.21 27.08 31.74
CA LEU A 72 16.00 27.31 32.53
C LEU A 72 15.25 26.00 32.75
N VAL A 73 14.51 25.92 33.85
CA VAL A 73 13.67 24.76 34.15
C VAL A 73 12.30 25.22 34.61
N THR A 74 11.26 24.55 34.12
CA THR A 74 9.90 24.63 34.67
C THR A 74 9.50 23.28 35.22
N GLY A 75 8.83 23.28 36.36
CA GLY A 75 8.36 22.05 37.00
C GLY A 75 8.21 22.17 38.52
N SER A 76 8.05 21.02 39.15
CA SER A 76 7.82 20.88 40.58
C SER A 76 8.87 19.97 41.21
N CYS A 77 9.08 20.12 42.51
CA CYS A 77 9.75 19.08 43.29
C CYS A 77 8.75 17.96 43.59
N HIS A 78 9.13 16.71 43.30
CA HIS A 78 8.33 15.53 43.61
C HIS A 78 8.98 14.72 44.74
N ALA A 79 8.14 14.21 45.63
CA ALA A 79 8.55 13.23 46.63
C ALA A 79 8.65 11.82 46.02
N PRO A 80 9.55 10.94 46.50
CA PRO A 80 9.81 9.66 45.87
C PRO A 80 8.59 8.75 45.90
N ARG A 81 8.26 8.12 44.77
CA ARG A 81 7.21 7.09 44.65
C ARG A 81 5.84 7.55 45.17
N GLY A 82 5.52 8.84 45.08
CA GLY A 82 4.23 9.40 45.52
C GLY A 82 4.03 9.40 47.04
N THR A 83 5.10 9.22 47.83
CA THR A 83 5.08 9.45 49.28
C THR A 83 4.98 10.94 49.59
N SER A 84 4.66 11.32 50.83
CA SER A 84 4.77 12.72 51.28
C SER A 84 6.00 12.89 52.17
N ARG A 85 6.71 14.03 52.03
CA ARG A 85 7.84 14.40 52.88
C ARG A 85 7.79 15.89 53.22
N PRO A 86 8.26 16.31 54.41
CA PRO A 86 8.24 17.71 54.83
C PRO A 86 9.28 18.57 54.10
N ALA A 87 10.36 17.96 53.61
CA ALA A 87 11.45 18.65 52.92
C ALA A 87 12.13 17.75 51.88
N SER A 88 12.76 18.38 50.90
CA SER A 88 13.47 17.78 49.76
C SER A 88 14.59 18.69 49.28
N GLN A 89 15.40 18.20 48.35
CA GLN A 89 16.31 19.02 47.55
C GLN A 89 16.08 18.70 46.06
N VAL A 90 16.06 19.72 45.23
CA VAL A 90 16.14 19.55 43.77
C VAL A 90 17.51 20.00 43.30
N ARG A 91 18.01 19.33 42.26
CA ARG A 91 19.30 19.65 41.64
C ARG A 91 19.17 19.55 40.14
N VAL A 92 19.74 20.53 39.44
CA VAL A 92 19.90 20.50 37.99
C VAL A 92 21.35 20.80 37.69
N ARG A 93 22.02 19.84 37.05
CA ARG A 93 23.40 19.98 36.57
C ARG A 93 23.43 19.83 35.06
N VAL A 94 24.07 20.77 34.38
CA VAL A 94 24.28 20.78 32.93
C VAL A 94 25.75 21.06 32.68
N GLY A 95 26.52 20.02 32.34
CA GLY A 95 27.97 20.12 32.26
C GLY A 95 28.60 20.58 33.58
N GLU A 96 29.18 21.78 33.57
CA GLU A 96 29.87 22.38 34.72
C GLU A 96 28.96 23.21 35.62
N VAL A 97 27.78 23.63 35.15
CA VAL A 97 26.85 24.42 35.96
C VAL A 97 25.98 23.49 36.78
N ASP A 98 25.96 23.68 38.10
CA ASP A 98 25.25 22.84 39.08
C ASP A 98 24.49 23.71 40.08
N LYS A 99 23.16 23.65 40.03
CA LYS A 99 22.29 24.43 40.92
C LYS A 99 21.42 23.53 41.77
N LYS A 100 21.43 23.80 43.09
CA LYS A 100 20.68 23.06 44.11
C LYS A 100 19.75 23.99 44.87
N LEU A 101 18.49 23.58 45.02
CA LEU A 101 17.50 24.31 45.80
C LEU A 101 16.92 23.39 46.88
N ASN A 102 16.84 23.90 48.11
CA ASN A 102 16.16 23.22 49.20
C ASN A 102 14.67 23.54 49.12
N ILE A 103 13.84 22.49 49.17
CA ILE A 103 12.40 22.59 49.00
C ILE A 103 11.70 22.14 50.27
N PHE A 104 10.84 22.99 50.81
CA PHE A 104 10.09 22.73 52.04
C PHE A 104 8.60 22.76 51.78
N GLY A 105 7.86 21.96 52.56
CA GLY A 105 6.44 22.14 52.78
C GLY A 105 6.11 23.53 53.32
N ASP A 106 4.81 23.82 53.42
CA ASP A 106 4.38 25.08 54.00
C ASP A 106 4.82 25.19 55.47
N ARG A 107 5.41 26.34 55.79
CA ARG A 107 6.00 26.68 57.09
C ARG A 107 5.66 28.11 57.43
N TYR A 108 5.62 28.43 58.72
CA TYR A 108 5.25 29.75 59.21
C TYR A 108 6.13 30.18 60.37
N TRP A 109 6.27 31.49 60.55
CA TRP A 109 6.82 32.05 61.78
C TRP A 109 5.78 32.05 62.90
N LYS A 110 6.07 31.34 63.99
CA LYS A 110 5.25 31.30 65.21
C LYS A 110 6.12 31.57 66.43
N ASN A 111 5.88 32.67 67.13
CA ASN A 111 6.66 33.09 68.31
C ASN A 111 8.18 33.15 68.07
N GLY A 112 8.61 33.56 66.87
CA GLY A 112 10.04 33.63 66.51
C GLY A 112 10.69 32.29 66.15
N LEU A 113 9.91 31.19 66.10
CA LEU A 113 10.35 29.86 65.67
C LEU A 113 9.66 29.47 64.36
N ILE A 114 10.33 28.64 63.56
CA ILE A 114 9.79 28.06 62.33
C ILE A 114 8.93 26.84 62.72
N THR A 115 7.72 26.72 62.17
CA THR A 115 6.88 25.53 62.36
C THR A 115 7.48 24.31 61.65
N GLU A 116 7.07 23.11 62.07
CA GLU A 116 7.27 21.91 61.25
C GLU A 116 6.69 22.12 59.85
N ALA A 117 7.39 21.63 58.82
CA ALA A 117 6.95 21.77 57.45
C ALA A 117 5.85 20.76 57.12
N GLU A 118 4.78 21.23 56.48
CA GLU A 118 3.70 20.33 56.05
C GLU A 118 4.18 19.34 54.98
N PRO A 119 3.98 18.02 55.13
CA PRO A 119 4.40 17.06 54.11
C PRO A 119 3.73 17.29 52.76
N PHE A 120 4.52 17.31 51.68
CA PHE A 120 4.02 17.45 50.31
C PHE A 120 4.39 16.23 49.46
N VAL A 121 3.55 15.95 48.45
CA VAL A 121 3.84 14.99 47.37
C VAL A 121 4.48 15.71 46.18
N GLU A 122 4.02 16.92 45.91
CA GLU A 122 4.49 17.82 44.87
C GLU A 122 4.56 19.26 45.40
N MET A 123 5.64 19.97 45.10
CA MET A 123 5.81 21.39 45.46
C MET A 123 6.28 22.17 44.23
N PRO A 124 5.43 23.07 43.67
CA PRO A 124 5.79 23.86 42.49
C PRO A 124 7.00 24.78 42.72
N ILE A 125 7.93 24.80 41.76
CA ILE A 125 9.11 25.65 41.81
C ILE A 125 8.84 26.90 40.96
N VAL A 126 8.20 27.89 41.57
CA VAL A 126 7.74 29.12 40.91
C VAL A 126 8.03 30.34 41.78
N TRP A 127 8.12 31.52 41.18
CA TRP A 127 8.44 32.74 41.93
C TRP A 127 7.51 33.05 43.12
N PRO A 128 6.19 32.78 43.06
CA PRO A 128 5.32 32.96 44.23
C PRO A 128 5.64 32.08 45.44
N THR A 129 6.35 30.97 45.26
CA THR A 129 6.77 30.08 46.36
C THR A 129 8.20 30.36 46.85
N ALA A 130 8.92 31.29 46.22
CA ALA A 130 10.24 31.77 46.62
C ALA A 130 10.17 32.96 47.58
N TYR A 131 11.31 33.31 48.20
CA TYR A 131 11.40 34.46 49.09
C TYR A 131 11.02 35.77 48.38
N GLY A 132 10.25 36.62 49.05
CA GLY A 132 9.85 37.94 48.57
C GLY A 132 8.47 38.37 49.07
N GLY A 133 7.80 39.15 48.25
CA GLY A 133 6.47 39.71 48.51
C GLY A 133 6.38 41.19 48.12
N ASP A 134 5.19 41.76 48.27
CA ASP A 134 4.93 43.15 47.90
C ASP A 134 5.98 44.11 48.51
N GLY A 135 6.46 45.07 47.74
CA GLY A 135 7.57 45.96 48.15
C GLY A 135 8.98 45.35 48.13
N PHE A 136 9.15 44.05 47.87
CA PHE A 136 10.48 43.45 47.66
C PHE A 136 10.82 43.36 46.18
N ALA A 137 11.58 44.35 45.70
CA ALA A 137 11.82 44.56 44.26
C ALA A 137 12.38 43.33 43.52
N LYS A 138 13.22 42.51 44.17
CA LYS A 138 13.83 41.32 43.55
C LYS A 138 12.84 40.19 43.26
N ASN A 139 11.71 40.12 43.97
CA ASN A 139 10.63 39.17 43.72
C ASN A 139 9.34 39.68 44.39
N PRO A 140 8.60 40.59 43.74
CA PRO A 140 7.35 41.14 44.29
C PRO A 140 6.22 40.10 44.40
N LEU A 141 6.34 38.97 43.70
CA LEU A 141 5.34 37.90 43.68
C LEU A 141 5.51 36.89 44.83
N GLY A 142 6.67 36.89 45.49
CA GLY A 142 7.06 35.87 46.47
C GLY A 142 6.32 35.95 47.81
N LYS A 143 6.80 35.13 48.76
CA LYS A 143 6.32 35.11 50.15
C LYS A 143 7.49 35.09 51.13
N GLY A 144 7.24 35.41 52.40
CA GLY A 144 8.31 35.49 53.42
C GLY A 144 8.38 36.80 54.19
N ILE A 145 7.68 37.85 53.73
CA ILE A 145 7.77 39.20 54.31
C ILE A 145 6.48 39.57 55.06
N HIS A 146 5.33 39.43 54.41
CA HIS A 146 4.06 39.91 54.94
C HIS A 146 3.28 38.85 55.70
N LYS A 147 2.49 39.28 56.69
CA LYS A 147 1.57 38.40 57.42
C LYS A 147 0.35 38.10 56.56
N LEU A 148 -0.04 36.82 56.53
CA LEU A 148 -1.25 36.34 55.88
C LEU A 148 -2.22 35.73 56.91
N PRO A 149 -3.54 35.79 56.66
CA PRO A 149 -4.52 35.09 57.47
C PRO A 149 -4.40 33.58 57.28
N MET A 150 -4.36 32.87 58.40
CA MET A 150 -4.26 31.42 58.47
C MET A 150 -5.65 30.77 58.56
N PRO A 151 -5.81 29.47 58.22
CA PRO A 151 -7.10 28.78 58.32
C PRO A 151 -7.72 28.79 59.73
N ASP A 152 -6.90 28.93 60.78
CA ASP A 152 -7.34 29.04 62.17
C ASP A 152 -7.73 30.48 62.59
N GLY A 153 -7.72 31.42 61.66
CA GLY A 153 -8.02 32.84 61.88
C GLY A 153 -6.87 33.67 62.44
N SER A 154 -5.70 33.07 62.71
CA SER A 154 -4.51 33.80 63.15
C SER A 154 -3.79 34.48 61.97
N MET A 155 -2.87 35.41 62.26
CA MET A 155 -2.01 36.03 61.25
C MET A 155 -0.58 35.54 61.41
N ALA A 156 -0.01 34.93 60.37
CA ALA A 156 1.36 34.42 60.39
C ALA A 156 2.11 34.84 59.12
N VAL A 157 3.44 34.96 59.22
CA VAL A 157 4.29 35.16 58.04
C VAL A 157 4.64 33.77 57.48
N PRO A 158 4.18 33.40 56.27
CA PRO A 158 4.58 32.16 55.64
C PRO A 158 6.07 32.24 55.24
N LEU A 159 6.82 31.18 55.44
CA LEU A 159 8.16 31.05 54.88
C LEU A 159 8.09 30.63 53.41
N PRO A 160 9.10 30.98 52.58
CA PRO A 160 9.20 30.44 51.24
C PRO A 160 9.35 28.91 51.27
N ASN A 161 8.83 28.25 50.24
CA ASN A 161 9.06 26.83 50.02
C ASN A 161 10.42 26.57 49.39
N ILE A 162 10.95 27.55 48.63
CA ILE A 162 12.20 27.43 47.89
C ILE A 162 13.26 28.28 48.58
N GLU A 163 14.36 27.65 48.98
CA GLU A 163 15.54 28.32 49.55
C GLU A 163 16.79 27.90 48.77
N LEU A 164 17.76 28.81 48.64
CA LEU A 164 19.10 28.48 48.17
C LEU A 164 19.80 27.58 49.20
N SER A 165 20.59 26.61 48.73
CA SER A 165 21.22 25.63 49.63
C SER A 165 22.21 26.24 50.63
N ASP A 166 22.78 27.39 50.30
CA ASP A 166 23.78 28.13 51.08
C ASP A 166 23.20 29.35 51.82
N GLN A 167 21.91 29.67 51.64
CA GLN A 167 21.22 30.81 52.29
C GLN A 167 19.94 30.38 53.01
N GLN A 168 20.00 29.28 53.76
CA GLN A 168 18.82 28.79 54.49
C GLN A 168 18.36 29.78 55.56
N ILE A 169 17.04 29.93 55.69
CA ILE A 169 16.44 30.85 56.66
C ILE A 169 16.41 30.20 58.04
N GLY A 170 17.07 30.83 59.01
CA GLY A 170 17.09 30.43 60.42
C GLY A 170 16.51 31.48 61.38
N SER A 171 16.26 32.72 60.94
CA SER A 171 15.72 33.78 61.80
C SER A 171 14.79 34.75 61.05
N PRO A 172 13.81 35.41 61.74
CA PRO A 172 12.84 36.28 61.08
C PRO A 172 13.41 37.52 60.39
N GLY A 173 14.62 37.97 60.78
CA GLY A 173 15.27 39.16 60.23
C GLY A 173 16.10 38.89 58.97
N GLN A 174 16.22 37.64 58.53
CA GLN A 174 16.98 37.30 57.33
C GLN A 174 16.19 37.60 56.06
N SER A 175 16.88 38.13 55.06
CA SER A 175 16.35 38.41 53.73
C SER A 175 17.25 37.79 52.66
N PRO A 176 17.11 36.47 52.41
CA PRO A 176 17.90 35.79 51.39
C PRO A 176 17.49 36.23 49.99
N ASP A 177 18.29 35.87 48.99
CA ASP A 177 17.92 36.07 47.60
C ASP A 177 16.79 35.11 47.16
N PRO A 178 15.84 35.56 46.31
CA PRO A 178 14.81 34.69 45.75
C PRO A 178 15.41 33.56 44.91
N ALA A 179 15.00 32.33 45.22
CA ALA A 179 15.49 31.12 44.56
C ALA A 179 14.50 30.58 43.53
N GLY A 180 14.99 30.10 42.39
CA GLY A 180 14.16 29.50 41.34
C GLY A 180 14.97 29.06 40.12
N PHE A 181 14.34 28.35 39.18
CA PHE A 181 14.93 27.97 37.89
C PHE A 181 14.31 28.67 36.67
N GLY A 182 13.15 29.30 36.86
CA GLY A 182 12.37 29.91 35.80
C GLY A 182 12.90 31.30 35.38
N PRO A 183 12.24 31.94 34.42
CA PRO A 183 12.67 33.22 33.89
C PRO A 183 12.37 34.36 34.88
N LEU A 184 13.35 35.25 35.10
CA LEU A 184 13.18 36.51 35.82
C LEU A 184 12.37 37.49 34.97
N ASP A 185 11.46 38.23 35.60
CA ASP A 185 10.69 39.28 34.92
C ASP A 185 11.62 40.42 34.48
N LEU A 186 11.33 41.00 33.32
CA LEU A 186 12.12 42.08 32.72
C LEU A 186 12.09 43.39 33.54
N MET A 187 11.08 43.57 34.40
CA MET A 187 10.94 44.73 35.29
C MET A 187 11.65 44.54 36.63
N TRP A 188 12.14 43.34 36.94
CA TRP A 188 12.85 43.10 38.19
C TRP A 188 14.27 43.65 38.12
N PRO A 189 14.83 44.22 39.21
CA PRO A 189 16.09 44.93 39.19
C PRO A 189 17.27 44.08 38.69
N GLN A 190 17.22 42.76 38.90
CA GLN A 190 18.23 41.82 38.37
C GLN A 190 18.38 41.89 36.85
N ARG A 191 17.29 42.18 36.13
CA ARG A 191 17.29 42.38 34.68
C ARG A 191 17.20 43.85 34.32
N PHE A 192 16.26 44.59 34.90
CA PHE A 192 15.98 45.98 34.54
C PHE A 192 17.22 46.89 34.64
N ALA A 193 18.10 46.66 35.62
CA ALA A 193 19.35 47.43 35.75
C ALA A 193 20.30 47.26 34.55
N LYS A 194 20.11 46.23 33.71
CA LYS A 194 20.91 45.92 32.51
C LYS A 194 20.32 46.55 31.23
N ASN A 195 19.15 47.18 31.30
CA ASN A 195 18.42 47.68 30.11
C ASN A 195 19.09 48.90 29.45
N GLY A 196 19.97 49.60 30.17
CA GLY A 196 20.58 50.85 29.71
C GLY A 196 19.69 52.08 29.93
N THR A 197 20.15 53.24 29.47
CA THR A 197 19.50 54.54 29.72
C THR A 197 18.71 55.01 28.49
N TYR A 198 17.40 55.20 28.66
CA TYR A 198 16.49 55.68 27.62
C TYR A 198 16.05 57.13 27.89
N ASP A 199 16.95 58.09 27.69
CA ASP A 199 16.72 59.53 27.90
C ASP A 199 16.51 60.30 26.57
N GLU A 200 16.39 61.64 26.62
CA GLU A 200 16.26 62.47 25.41
C GLU A 200 17.50 62.35 24.51
N LYS A 201 18.70 62.12 25.06
CA LYS A 201 19.89 61.90 24.25
C LYS A 201 19.79 60.61 23.46
N TRP A 202 19.35 59.52 24.07
CA TRP A 202 19.06 58.28 23.34
C TRP A 202 18.00 58.51 22.26
N LYS A 203 16.93 59.24 22.57
CA LYS A 203 15.86 59.53 21.61
C LYS A 203 16.35 60.35 20.41
N ASP A 204 17.23 61.32 20.63
CA ASP A 204 17.74 62.20 19.58
C ASP A 204 18.89 61.57 18.78
N GLU A 205 19.75 60.77 19.41
CA GLU A 205 21.00 60.26 18.80
C GLU A 205 21.03 58.76 18.51
N ARG A 206 20.11 57.96 19.06
CA ARG A 206 20.17 56.48 18.99
C ARG A 206 18.85 55.83 18.58
N TRP A 207 17.69 56.45 18.79
CA TRP A 207 16.40 55.90 18.36
C TRP A 207 16.45 55.50 16.87
N PRO A 208 16.00 54.29 16.48
CA PRO A 208 15.30 53.26 17.26
C PRO A 208 16.20 52.15 17.84
N PHE A 209 17.52 52.32 17.87
CA PHE A 209 18.48 51.34 18.36
C PHE A 209 18.54 51.25 19.89
N PHE A 210 19.16 50.19 20.41
CA PHE A 210 19.42 50.06 21.85
C PHE A 210 20.38 51.16 22.37
N PRO A 211 20.25 51.57 23.64
CA PRO A 211 21.21 52.46 24.29
C PRO A 211 22.65 51.91 24.25
N ASP A 212 23.63 52.79 24.11
CA ASP A 212 25.05 52.42 24.07
C ASP A 212 25.54 51.75 25.37
N ASP A 213 24.89 52.07 26.49
CA ASP A 213 25.19 51.55 27.83
C ASP A 213 24.37 50.30 28.20
N MET A 214 23.58 49.75 27.27
CA MET A 214 22.82 48.51 27.52
C MET A 214 23.77 47.34 27.75
N ASN A 215 23.54 46.60 28.84
CA ASN A 215 24.15 45.31 29.05
C ASN A 215 23.25 44.21 28.46
N TYR A 216 23.72 43.56 27.39
CA TYR A 216 22.96 42.53 26.66
C TYR A 216 22.62 41.28 27.48
N GLU A 217 23.22 41.08 28.65
CA GLU A 217 22.74 40.09 29.61
C GLU A 217 21.33 40.38 30.12
N PHE A 218 20.77 41.57 29.85
CA PHE A 218 19.34 41.83 29.98
C PHE A 218 18.48 40.74 29.32
N PHE A 219 18.94 40.17 28.20
CA PHE A 219 18.22 39.14 27.45
C PHE A 219 18.42 37.71 27.98
N ASN A 220 19.41 37.50 28.86
CA ASN A 220 19.45 36.29 29.68
C ASN A 220 18.30 36.36 30.69
N MET A 221 17.45 35.34 30.67
CA MET A 221 16.25 35.29 31.50
C MET A 221 16.44 34.49 32.78
N ALA A 222 17.43 33.60 32.84
CA ALA A 222 17.71 32.81 34.04
C ALA A 222 18.38 33.67 35.14
N CYS A 223 18.48 33.12 36.34
CA CYS A 223 19.37 33.67 37.36
C CYS A 223 20.84 33.49 36.94
N GLU A 224 21.73 34.36 37.43
CA GLU A 224 23.15 34.38 37.01
C GLU A 224 23.90 33.09 37.36
N ASP A 225 23.45 32.36 38.39
CA ASP A 225 23.96 31.04 38.78
C ASP A 225 23.57 29.90 37.80
N GLN A 226 22.80 30.21 36.76
CA GLN A 226 22.45 29.30 35.65
C GLN A 226 23.14 29.69 34.33
N PHE A 227 24.05 30.66 34.36
CA PHE A 227 24.82 31.09 33.20
C PHE A 227 26.09 30.25 33.04
N LEU A 228 26.52 30.08 31.80
CA LEU A 228 27.79 29.49 31.44
C LEU A 228 28.83 30.61 31.22
N ASP A 229 30.10 30.30 31.41
CA ASP A 229 31.19 31.22 31.05
C ASP A 229 31.33 31.41 29.52
N GLY A 230 30.69 30.55 28.72
CA GLY A 230 30.60 30.64 27.27
C GLY A 230 29.23 30.19 26.75
N TYR A 231 29.20 29.37 25.71
CA TYR A 231 27.99 28.74 25.17
C TYR A 231 28.06 27.23 25.32
N PHE A 232 26.91 26.56 25.23
CA PHE A 232 26.89 25.12 25.17
C PHE A 232 27.49 24.65 23.84
N LYS A 233 28.22 23.53 23.90
CA LYS A 233 28.82 22.85 22.77
C LYS A 233 27.89 21.77 22.21
N GLY A 234 26.98 21.20 23.00
CA GLY A 234 26.26 19.97 22.67
C GLY A 234 26.98 18.75 23.26
N GLY A 235 26.23 17.73 23.65
CA GLY A 235 26.77 16.54 24.31
C GLY A 235 27.02 16.68 25.81
N GLU A 236 26.80 17.84 26.44
CA GLU A 236 27.02 18.01 27.87
C GLU A 236 26.14 17.06 28.69
N PRO A 237 26.68 16.42 29.74
CA PRO A 237 25.89 15.57 30.63
C PRO A 237 24.87 16.41 31.40
N VAL A 238 23.66 15.86 31.54
CA VAL A 238 22.54 16.46 32.25
C VAL A 238 22.11 15.54 33.40
N THR A 239 21.99 16.10 34.59
CA THR A 239 21.42 15.41 35.75
C THR A 239 20.32 16.25 36.36
N ILE A 240 19.12 15.69 36.51
CA ILE A 240 17.98 16.36 37.14
C ILE A 240 17.45 15.46 38.27
N GLU A 241 17.45 15.98 39.50
CA GLU A 241 17.08 15.23 40.69
C GLU A 241 15.77 15.76 41.30
N ASN A 242 14.87 14.84 41.67
CA ASN A 242 13.61 15.07 42.37
C ASN A 242 12.62 16.01 41.65
N MET A 243 12.69 16.15 40.32
CA MET A 243 11.78 17.02 39.53
C MET A 243 10.82 16.25 38.61
N ASN A 244 10.72 14.93 38.76
CA ASN A 244 9.73 14.11 38.07
C ASN A 244 9.10 13.10 39.05
N ARG A 245 7.81 12.83 38.86
CA ARG A 245 7.01 11.95 39.72
C ARG A 245 7.54 10.51 39.75
N ASP A 246 7.90 9.98 38.59
CA ASP A 246 8.27 8.58 38.41
C ASP A 246 9.79 8.39 38.43
N PHE A 247 10.55 9.39 37.95
CA PHE A 247 12.00 9.37 37.87
C PHE A 247 12.63 10.35 38.87
N GLN A 248 13.13 9.85 40.00
CA GLN A 248 13.78 10.69 41.01
C GLN A 248 15.14 11.20 40.57
N VAL A 249 15.80 10.52 39.65
CA VAL A 249 17.03 10.98 38.99
C VAL A 249 16.84 10.75 37.51
N ILE A 250 17.00 11.82 36.72
CA ILE A 250 17.05 11.77 35.26
C ILE A 250 18.50 12.02 34.87
N GLU A 251 19.11 11.01 34.27
CA GLU A 251 20.44 11.09 33.66
C GLU A 251 20.28 11.17 32.14
N SER A 252 20.85 12.20 31.52
CA SER A 252 20.70 12.50 30.10
C SER A 252 21.93 13.26 29.58
N SER A 253 21.87 13.75 28.35
CA SER A 253 22.85 14.67 27.78
C SER A 253 22.16 15.66 26.84
N LEU A 254 22.80 16.79 26.55
CA LEU A 254 22.34 17.65 25.46
C LEU A 254 22.59 16.93 24.12
N PRO A 255 21.67 17.03 23.14
CA PRO A 255 21.86 16.49 21.80
C PRO A 255 23.20 16.95 21.19
N ASN A 256 23.98 16.01 20.64
CA ASN A 256 25.31 16.31 20.09
C ASN A 256 25.24 16.79 18.63
N LEU A 257 24.68 17.99 18.41
CA LEU A 257 24.32 18.49 17.08
C LEU A 257 25.05 19.76 16.70
N ARG A 258 25.44 19.87 15.42
CA ARG A 258 25.90 21.11 14.80
C ARG A 258 24.72 21.75 14.06
N MET A 259 24.14 22.80 14.62
CA MET A 259 23.14 23.58 13.90
C MET A 259 23.82 24.44 12.84
N ARG A 260 23.29 24.42 11.61
CA ARG A 260 23.78 25.18 10.46
C ARG A 260 22.66 26.06 9.92
N CYS A 261 22.94 27.33 9.73
CA CYS A 261 22.00 28.31 9.17
C CYS A 261 22.65 29.05 8.02
N PHE A 262 21.94 29.18 6.90
CA PHE A 262 22.41 29.89 5.73
C PHE A 262 21.36 30.89 5.28
N VAL A 263 21.80 32.09 4.92
CA VAL A 263 20.95 33.14 4.36
C VAL A 263 21.35 33.42 2.93
N THR A 264 20.37 33.83 2.12
CA THR A 264 20.61 34.36 0.78
C THR A 264 20.15 35.80 0.73
N LEU A 265 21.08 36.71 0.46
CA LEU A 265 20.88 38.15 0.50
C LEU A 265 20.88 38.70 -0.93
N ASN A 266 19.97 39.62 -1.20
CA ASN A 266 20.00 40.42 -2.42
C ASN A 266 20.96 41.61 -2.25
N THR A 267 22.20 41.48 -2.70
CA THR A 267 23.23 42.53 -2.57
C THR A 267 22.93 43.84 -3.31
N LYS A 268 21.96 43.83 -4.22
CA LYS A 268 21.50 45.02 -4.98
C LYS A 268 20.22 45.63 -4.43
N PHE A 269 19.76 45.17 -3.27
CA PHE A 269 18.58 45.72 -2.62
C PHE A 269 18.75 47.23 -2.38
N LYS A 270 17.70 48.00 -2.69
CA LYS A 270 17.66 49.44 -2.45
C LYS A 270 16.60 49.72 -1.39
N PRO A 271 16.99 50.15 -0.18
CA PRO A 271 16.03 50.53 0.86
C PRO A 271 15.07 51.62 0.39
N HIS A 272 13.83 51.59 0.88
CA HIS A 272 12.81 52.65 0.73
C HIS A 272 12.31 52.96 -0.71
N THR A 273 12.53 52.09 -1.70
CA THR A 273 11.85 52.21 -3.01
C THR A 273 10.50 51.49 -3.04
N PHE A 274 9.40 52.24 -3.27
CA PHE A 274 8.03 51.72 -3.38
C PHE A 274 7.50 51.80 -4.84
N PRO A 275 6.74 50.81 -5.35
CA PRO A 275 6.44 49.54 -4.70
C PRO A 275 7.68 48.64 -4.68
N ALA A 276 7.96 48.03 -3.53
CA ALA A 276 8.81 46.86 -3.51
C ALA A 276 8.06 45.78 -4.29
N GLY A 277 8.43 45.58 -5.56
CA GLY A 277 7.92 44.46 -6.35
C GLY A 277 8.15 43.14 -5.58
N PRO A 278 7.39 42.08 -5.86
CA PRO A 278 7.57 40.79 -5.19
C PRO A 278 9.06 40.40 -5.26
N LEU A 279 9.68 40.24 -4.10
CA LEU A 279 11.09 39.86 -4.02
C LEU A 279 11.28 38.55 -4.80
N PRO A 280 12.29 38.44 -5.69
CA PRO A 280 12.52 37.29 -6.54
C PRO A 280 13.10 36.10 -5.76
N SER A 281 12.52 35.79 -4.59
CA SER A 281 12.94 34.71 -3.71
C SER A 281 12.88 33.32 -4.36
N HIS A 282 12.18 33.22 -5.50
CA HIS A 282 12.08 32.03 -6.36
C HIS A 282 13.07 32.01 -7.53
N GLU A 283 13.71 33.13 -7.84
CA GLU A 283 14.69 33.24 -8.93
C GLU A 283 16.10 33.22 -8.33
N ILE A 284 17.05 32.68 -9.09
CA ILE A 284 18.46 32.67 -8.70
C ILE A 284 19.13 33.78 -9.50
N SER A 285 19.68 34.78 -8.81
CA SER A 285 20.53 35.79 -9.43
C SER A 285 21.99 35.46 -9.19
N GLU A 286 22.85 35.73 -10.18
CA GLU A 286 24.31 35.65 -10.02
C GLU A 286 24.84 36.64 -8.97
N THR A 287 24.05 37.66 -8.63
CA THR A 287 24.41 38.68 -7.64
C THR A 287 23.93 38.37 -6.23
N ASP A 288 23.21 37.26 -6.05
CA ASP A 288 22.77 36.82 -4.73
C ASP A 288 23.98 36.34 -3.91
N GLU A 289 24.10 36.81 -2.67
CA GLU A 289 25.13 36.34 -1.74
C GLU A 289 24.56 35.19 -0.91
N PHE A 290 25.18 34.00 -0.98
CA PHE A 290 24.88 32.88 -0.10
C PHE A 290 25.88 32.87 1.05
N ARG A 291 25.39 33.12 2.27
CA ARG A 291 26.22 33.32 3.46
C ARG A 291 25.82 32.34 4.56
N GLU A 292 26.80 31.70 5.18
CA GLU A 292 26.57 30.95 6.42
C GLU A 292 26.48 31.91 7.61
N VAL A 293 25.47 31.71 8.45
CA VAL A 293 25.31 32.41 9.72
C VAL A 293 25.79 31.49 10.83
N SER A 294 26.87 31.87 11.50
CA SER A 294 27.40 31.10 12.63
C SER A 294 26.39 31.06 13.77
N THR A 295 25.89 29.86 14.08
CA THR A 295 24.95 29.66 15.20
C THR A 295 25.64 29.03 16.41
N ARG A 296 25.20 29.42 17.60
CA ARG A 296 25.66 28.89 18.90
C ARG A 296 24.47 28.47 19.76
N LEU A 297 24.61 27.42 20.56
CA LEU A 297 23.58 27.01 21.51
C LEU A 297 23.65 27.92 22.74
N GLU A 298 22.75 28.89 22.81
CA GLU A 298 22.77 29.93 23.86
C GLU A 298 21.71 29.72 24.95
N THR A 299 20.71 28.87 24.73
CA THR A 299 19.70 28.61 25.76
C THR A 299 19.21 27.18 25.72
N VAL A 300 19.07 26.59 26.91
CA VAL A 300 18.47 25.27 27.11
C VAL A 300 17.30 25.40 28.07
N TRP A 301 16.17 24.81 27.71
CA TRP A 301 15.02 24.66 28.58
C TRP A 301 14.82 23.19 28.93
N PHE A 302 14.51 22.91 30.20
CA PHE A 302 14.11 21.59 30.66
C PHE A 302 12.66 21.60 31.16
N PHE A 303 11.94 20.55 30.81
CA PHE A 303 10.57 20.26 31.21
C PHE A 303 10.53 18.85 31.82
N PRO A 304 11.05 18.66 33.05
CA PRO A 304 11.26 17.32 33.60
C PRO A 304 9.94 16.56 33.81
N SER A 305 8.84 17.25 34.11
CA SER A 305 7.51 16.65 34.29
C SER A 305 7.03 15.88 33.06
N ILE A 306 7.40 16.33 31.86
CA ILE A 306 7.05 15.68 30.59
C ILE A 306 8.24 14.98 29.93
N MET A 307 9.39 14.88 30.62
CA MET A 307 10.64 14.29 30.09
C MET A 307 11.10 14.94 28.78
N ARG A 308 11.10 16.27 28.70
CA ARG A 308 11.50 17.01 27.48
C ARG A 308 12.57 18.06 27.73
N GLY A 309 13.36 18.32 26.69
CA GLY A 309 14.28 19.45 26.61
C GLY A 309 14.10 20.24 25.31
N LEU A 310 14.45 21.53 25.35
CA LEU A 310 14.41 22.43 24.21
C LEU A 310 15.73 23.19 24.12
N LEU A 311 16.36 23.11 22.95
CA LEU A 311 17.58 23.83 22.61
C LEU A 311 17.23 25.07 21.78
N ILE A 312 17.87 26.20 22.07
CA ILE A 312 17.76 27.43 21.27
C ILE A 312 19.15 27.82 20.77
N TYR A 313 19.32 27.66 19.46
CA TYR A 313 20.49 28.12 18.73
C TYR A 313 20.25 29.53 18.19
N ARG A 314 21.30 30.35 18.25
CA ARG A 314 21.28 31.74 17.81
C ARG A 314 22.43 32.06 16.90
N GLY A 315 22.14 32.75 15.81
CA GLY A 315 23.13 33.43 14.99
C GLY A 315 22.70 34.86 14.66
N THR A 316 23.62 35.63 14.09
CA THR A 316 23.36 36.99 13.59
C THR A 316 24.07 37.24 12.28
N THR A 317 23.39 37.91 11.36
CA THR A 317 24.00 38.41 10.12
C THR A 317 23.59 39.85 9.90
N GLU A 318 24.52 40.67 9.40
CA GLU A 318 24.22 42.03 8.96
C GLU A 318 23.29 41.97 7.74
N VAL A 319 22.29 42.86 7.72
CA VAL A 319 21.29 43.03 6.65
C VAL A 319 21.18 44.51 6.32
N MET A 320 20.70 44.82 5.11
CA MET A 320 20.62 46.22 4.65
C MET A 320 19.36 46.93 5.12
N ASP A 321 18.28 46.19 5.33
CA ASP A 321 16.96 46.74 5.62
C ASP A 321 16.56 46.47 7.07
N GLU A 322 15.85 47.41 7.70
CA GLU A 322 15.43 47.30 9.11
C GLU A 322 14.43 46.17 9.35
N ASP A 323 13.66 45.77 8.32
CA ASP A 323 12.76 44.62 8.37
C ASP A 323 13.42 43.33 7.82
N GLY A 324 14.67 43.43 7.33
CA GLY A 324 15.38 42.34 6.68
C GLY A 324 14.80 41.97 5.30
N ALA A 325 14.22 42.94 4.58
CA ALA A 325 13.63 42.72 3.26
C ALA A 325 14.64 42.26 2.19
N ASP A 326 15.94 42.52 2.38
CA ASP A 326 17.02 42.02 1.53
C ASP A 326 17.28 40.51 1.69
N VAL A 327 16.72 39.87 2.71
CA VAL A 327 16.86 38.43 2.95
C VAL A 327 15.85 37.64 2.11
N LEU A 328 16.33 37.12 0.98
CA LEU A 328 15.52 36.35 0.06
C LEU A 328 15.14 35.00 0.65
N ARG A 329 16.12 34.29 1.23
CA ARG A 329 15.98 32.87 1.61
C ARG A 329 16.76 32.54 2.87
N VAL A 330 16.26 31.57 3.63
CA VAL A 330 16.92 30.98 4.80
C VAL A 330 16.92 29.46 4.66
N MET A 331 18.04 28.80 4.92
CA MET A 331 18.14 27.35 5.01
C MET A 331 18.69 26.93 6.37
N ILE A 332 18.05 25.95 7.00
CA ILE A 332 18.40 25.44 8.33
C ILE A 332 18.57 23.93 8.28
N ARG A 333 19.71 23.42 8.75
CA ARG A 333 20.01 21.99 8.86
C ARG A 333 20.75 21.73 10.15
N HIS A 334 20.67 20.50 10.64
CA HIS A 334 21.59 20.01 11.65
C HIS A 334 22.50 18.94 11.05
N GLU A 335 23.72 18.84 11.57
CA GLU A 335 24.67 17.77 11.30
C GLU A 335 25.03 17.09 12.61
N ASP A 336 25.47 15.84 12.54
CA ASP A 336 26.15 15.19 13.66
C ASP A 336 27.50 15.88 13.87
N GLN A 337 27.81 16.25 15.12
CA GLN A 337 29.12 16.85 15.44
C GLN A 337 30.28 15.89 15.25
N ALA A 338 30.06 14.58 15.35
CA ALA A 338 31.07 13.56 15.13
C ALA A 338 31.54 13.51 13.66
N GLU A 339 30.69 13.96 12.73
CA GLU A 339 31.02 14.03 11.31
C GLU A 339 31.68 15.37 10.93
N PRO A 340 32.62 15.35 9.96
CA PRO A 340 33.16 16.58 9.38
C PRO A 340 32.04 17.47 8.81
N PRO A 341 32.08 18.79 9.02
CA PRO A 341 31.06 19.70 8.48
C PRO A 341 31.05 19.67 6.97
N LYS A 342 29.86 19.62 6.37
CA LYS A 342 29.67 19.79 4.93
C LYS A 342 30.02 21.22 4.53
N SER A 343 30.50 21.37 3.31
CA SER A 343 30.92 22.67 2.78
C SER A 343 29.71 23.57 2.52
N ILE A 344 29.95 24.89 2.50
CA ILE A 344 28.90 25.88 2.21
C ILE A 344 28.33 25.70 0.79
N GLU A 345 29.15 25.28 -0.18
CA GLU A 345 28.75 25.02 -1.56
C GLU A 345 27.74 23.87 -1.65
N GLN A 346 27.92 22.80 -0.87
CA GLN A 346 26.98 21.69 -0.83
C GLN A 346 25.59 22.13 -0.35
N TYR A 347 25.53 23.05 0.61
CA TYR A 347 24.27 23.63 1.08
C TYR A 347 23.68 24.64 0.10
N ARG A 348 24.51 25.39 -0.63
CA ARG A 348 24.06 26.26 -1.72
C ARG A 348 23.38 25.44 -2.81
N ASP A 349 24.02 24.36 -3.26
CA ASP A 349 23.48 23.46 -4.29
C ASP A 349 22.19 22.78 -3.80
N LEU A 350 22.14 22.39 -2.53
CA LEU A 350 20.91 21.89 -1.92
C LEU A 350 19.80 22.95 -1.92
N GLN A 351 20.09 24.21 -1.57
CA GLN A 351 19.10 25.29 -1.57
C GLN A 351 18.58 25.55 -2.98
N ILE A 352 19.45 25.57 -3.97
CA ILE A 352 19.10 25.68 -5.40
C ILE A 352 18.18 24.52 -5.80
N LYS A 353 18.55 23.29 -5.46
CA LYS A 353 17.72 22.10 -5.70
C LYS A 353 16.36 22.17 -5.01
N LEU A 354 16.27 22.77 -3.82
CA LEU A 354 15.00 22.96 -3.11
C LEU A 354 14.18 24.14 -3.65
N LEU A 355 14.81 25.12 -4.30
CA LEU A 355 14.13 26.23 -4.97
C LEU A 355 13.42 25.80 -6.24
N ASP A 356 14.07 24.94 -7.02
CA ASP A 356 13.56 24.32 -8.26
C ASP A 356 12.39 23.35 -8.00
N ARG A 357 12.00 23.17 -6.74
CA ARG A 357 10.84 22.35 -6.35
C ARG A 357 9.53 23.11 -6.48
N GLY A 358 9.02 23.17 -7.70
CA GLY A 358 7.68 22.61 -7.90
C GLY A 358 7.65 21.27 -7.19
N VAL A 359 6.71 21.08 -6.26
CA VAL A 359 6.66 19.92 -5.37
C VAL A 359 6.95 18.66 -6.18
N ASP A 360 8.09 18.01 -5.93
CA ASP A 360 8.24 16.59 -6.25
C ASP A 360 7.25 15.92 -5.31
N MET A 361 5.98 15.92 -5.72
CA MET A 361 5.00 15.04 -5.15
C MET A 361 5.63 13.67 -5.29
N ASP A 362 5.60 12.88 -4.23
CA ASP A 362 5.87 11.45 -4.36
C ASP A 362 4.82 10.88 -5.31
N MET A 363 5.10 11.01 -6.61
CA MET A 363 4.26 10.57 -7.69
C MET A 363 4.26 9.06 -7.68
N SER A 364 5.11 8.35 -6.93
CA SER A 364 5.00 6.89 -6.82
C SER A 364 3.59 6.48 -6.37
N LYS A 365 2.94 7.23 -5.47
CA LYS A 365 1.56 6.95 -5.05
C LYS A 365 0.53 7.36 -6.09
N ALA A 366 0.78 8.44 -6.84
CA ALA A 366 -0.10 8.90 -7.92
C ALA A 366 0.02 7.99 -9.16
N GLU A 367 1.23 7.67 -9.59
CA GLU A 367 1.60 6.67 -10.60
C GLU A 367 1.12 5.27 -10.22
N GLU A 368 1.21 4.86 -8.94
CA GLU A 368 0.65 3.58 -8.49
C GLU A 368 -0.89 3.60 -8.53
N ALA A 369 -1.52 4.70 -8.12
CA ALA A 369 -2.97 4.88 -8.23
C ALA A 369 -3.43 4.89 -9.70
N VAL A 370 -2.68 5.54 -10.58
CA VAL A 370 -2.92 5.61 -12.03
C VAL A 370 -2.72 4.23 -12.66
N LYS A 371 -1.64 3.51 -12.32
CA LYS A 371 -1.38 2.14 -12.81
C LYS A 371 -2.47 1.17 -12.35
N LYS A 372 -2.95 1.31 -11.11
CA LYS A 372 -4.12 0.56 -10.61
C LYS A 372 -5.40 0.93 -11.35
N ALA A 373 -5.60 2.20 -11.68
CA ALA A 373 -6.77 2.67 -12.42
C ALA A 373 -6.73 2.22 -13.89
N GLN A 374 -5.59 2.32 -14.58
CA GLN A 374 -5.36 1.78 -15.93
C GLN A 374 -5.59 0.27 -15.98
N THR A 375 -5.02 -0.48 -15.03
CA THR A 375 -5.25 -1.93 -14.89
C THR A 375 -6.74 -2.25 -14.72
N SER A 376 -7.48 -1.42 -13.96
CA SER A 376 -8.91 -1.60 -13.76
C SER A 376 -9.73 -1.25 -15.00
N MET A 377 -9.34 -0.22 -15.75
CA MET A 377 -9.95 0.15 -17.03
C MET A 377 -9.74 -0.93 -18.10
N LEU A 378 -8.54 -1.51 -18.17
CA LEU A 378 -8.27 -2.66 -19.06
C LEU A 378 -9.12 -3.88 -18.69
N LYS A 379 -9.43 -4.10 -17.41
CA LYS A 379 -10.38 -5.16 -17.02
C LYS A 379 -11.78 -4.88 -17.55
N ILE A 380 -12.22 -3.62 -17.57
CA ILE A 380 -13.53 -3.22 -18.12
C ILE A 380 -13.54 -3.43 -19.64
N LYS A 381 -12.51 -2.99 -20.37
CA LYS A 381 -12.40 -3.21 -21.83
C LYS A 381 -12.34 -4.69 -22.21
N ASN A 382 -11.83 -5.55 -21.32
CA ASN A 382 -11.79 -7.00 -21.51
C ASN A 382 -13.07 -7.75 -21.07
N ILE A 383 -14.12 -7.08 -20.60
CA ILE A 383 -15.40 -7.72 -20.23
C ILE A 383 -15.97 -8.57 -21.38
N PRO A 384 -16.01 -8.10 -22.64
CA PRO A 384 -16.49 -8.92 -23.76
C PRO A 384 -15.77 -10.26 -23.89
N LYS A 385 -14.43 -10.27 -23.76
CA LYS A 385 -13.65 -11.51 -23.82
C LYS A 385 -14.01 -12.48 -22.72
N PHE A 386 -14.15 -11.97 -21.50
CA PHE A 386 -14.49 -12.80 -20.35
C PHE A 386 -15.91 -13.37 -20.46
N ALA A 387 -16.86 -12.53 -20.90
CA ALA A 387 -18.22 -12.93 -21.13
C ALA A 387 -18.34 -13.99 -22.24
N ASP A 388 -17.59 -13.82 -23.34
CA ASP A 388 -17.51 -14.83 -24.39
C ASP A 388 -16.84 -16.12 -23.92
N ASP A 389 -15.76 -16.06 -23.14
CA ASP A 389 -15.13 -17.26 -22.58
C ASP A 389 -16.09 -18.07 -21.70
N ILE A 390 -16.85 -17.40 -20.83
CA ILE A 390 -17.91 -18.05 -20.04
C ILE A 390 -18.98 -18.63 -20.96
N ARG A 391 -19.46 -17.85 -21.94
CA ARG A 391 -20.47 -18.28 -22.92
C ARG A 391 -20.00 -19.55 -23.63
N GLN A 392 -18.82 -19.54 -24.25
CA GLN A 392 -18.31 -20.66 -25.04
C GLN A 392 -18.01 -21.90 -24.18
N LYS A 393 -17.48 -21.74 -22.96
CA LYS A 393 -17.31 -22.86 -22.02
C LYS A 393 -18.65 -23.47 -21.62
N ALA A 394 -19.65 -22.65 -21.32
CA ALA A 394 -20.99 -23.12 -21.00
C ALA A 394 -21.68 -23.80 -22.19
N LEU A 395 -21.41 -23.34 -23.41
CA LEU A 395 -21.84 -23.98 -24.65
C LEU A 395 -21.03 -25.25 -24.98
N GLY A 396 -19.94 -25.55 -24.27
CA GLY A 396 -19.06 -26.69 -24.53
C GLY A 396 -18.24 -26.56 -25.81
N ASN A 397 -18.01 -25.33 -26.27
CA ASN A 397 -17.22 -25.00 -27.46
C ASN A 397 -15.76 -24.67 -27.10
N ARG A 398 -15.39 -24.76 -25.81
CA ARG A 398 -14.02 -24.55 -25.32
C ARG A 398 -13.62 -25.67 -24.36
N PRO A 399 -12.32 -25.98 -24.24
CA PRO A 399 -11.86 -26.99 -23.31
C PRO A 399 -12.12 -26.55 -21.86
N SER A 400 -12.39 -27.53 -21.01
CA SER A 400 -12.60 -27.36 -19.57
C SER A 400 -11.58 -28.23 -18.84
N MET A 401 -10.89 -27.66 -17.85
CA MET A 401 -10.08 -28.48 -16.94
C MET A 401 -11.00 -29.52 -16.28
N PRO A 402 -10.61 -30.81 -16.25
CA PRO A 402 -11.33 -31.82 -15.47
C PRO A 402 -11.45 -31.34 -14.03
N ALA A 403 -12.65 -31.48 -13.44
CA ALA A 403 -12.85 -31.13 -12.05
C ALA A 403 -11.88 -31.97 -11.19
N PRO A 404 -11.11 -31.36 -10.28
CA PRO A 404 -10.22 -32.11 -9.38
C PRO A 404 -11.02 -33.15 -8.61
N SER A 405 -10.38 -34.25 -8.22
CA SER A 405 -11.04 -35.24 -7.37
C SER A 405 -11.48 -34.58 -6.05
N PRO A 406 -12.51 -35.10 -5.35
CA PRO A 406 -12.86 -34.61 -4.02
C PRO A 406 -11.64 -34.57 -3.07
N GLU A 407 -10.74 -35.55 -3.16
CA GLU A 407 -9.50 -35.61 -2.38
C GLU A 407 -8.51 -34.50 -2.79
N GLU A 408 -8.30 -34.27 -4.08
CA GLU A 408 -7.46 -33.19 -4.60
C GLU A 408 -8.00 -31.80 -4.20
N MET A 409 -9.32 -31.61 -4.24
CA MET A 409 -9.98 -30.37 -3.79
C MET A 409 -9.74 -30.11 -2.30
N LEU A 410 -9.83 -31.16 -1.47
CA LEU A 410 -9.58 -31.05 -0.04
C LEU A 410 -8.12 -30.67 0.24
N ALA A 411 -7.16 -31.38 -0.39
CA ALA A 411 -5.74 -31.11 -0.24
C ALA A 411 -5.37 -29.68 -0.67
N LYS A 412 -5.79 -29.24 -1.86
CA LYS A 412 -5.55 -27.87 -2.34
C LYS A 412 -6.16 -26.81 -1.42
N SER A 413 -7.35 -27.07 -0.88
CA SER A 413 -8.03 -26.16 0.05
C SER A 413 -7.29 -26.06 1.40
N GLN A 414 -6.81 -27.18 1.93
CA GLN A 414 -6.01 -27.21 3.17
C GLN A 414 -4.69 -26.45 2.99
N THR A 415 -3.99 -26.65 1.87
CA THR A 415 -2.76 -25.89 1.56
C THR A 415 -3.03 -24.39 1.42
N MET A 416 -4.14 -24.00 0.81
CA MET A 416 -4.55 -22.59 0.69
C MET A 416 -4.87 -21.97 2.05
N ILE A 417 -5.62 -22.67 2.90
CA ILE A 417 -5.93 -22.23 4.27
C ILE A 417 -4.63 -22.07 5.08
N ALA A 418 -3.72 -23.03 5.01
CA ALA A 418 -2.42 -22.95 5.68
C ALA A 418 -1.60 -21.72 5.22
N GLY A 419 -1.58 -21.43 3.91
CA GLY A 419 -0.90 -20.25 3.36
C GLY A 419 -1.50 -18.92 3.83
N HIS A 420 -2.84 -18.84 3.91
CA HIS A 420 -3.51 -17.65 4.43
C HIS A 420 -3.30 -17.48 5.94
N THR A 421 -3.30 -18.56 6.71
CA THR A 421 -2.97 -18.53 8.14
C THR A 421 -1.55 -18.01 8.37
N ALA A 422 -0.56 -18.53 7.64
CA ALA A 422 0.83 -18.05 7.74
C ALA A 422 1.00 -16.57 7.35
N THR A 423 0.15 -16.07 6.45
CA THR A 423 0.13 -14.64 6.10
C THR A 423 -0.47 -13.79 7.22
N LEU A 424 -1.55 -14.26 7.84
CA LEU A 424 -2.14 -13.61 9.00
C LEU A 424 -1.17 -13.56 10.18
N ASP A 425 -0.42 -14.64 10.45
CA ASP A 425 0.62 -14.68 11.49
C ASP A 425 1.65 -13.54 11.32
N LYS A 426 2.11 -13.31 10.07
CA LYS A 426 3.06 -12.24 9.77
C LYS A 426 2.47 -10.84 9.96
N LEU A 427 1.23 -10.64 9.53
CA LEU A 427 0.54 -9.35 9.67
C LEU A 427 0.23 -9.03 11.14
N GLU A 428 -0.12 -10.04 11.92
CA GLU A 428 -0.37 -9.91 13.36
C GLU A 428 0.92 -9.58 14.11
N ALA A 429 2.04 -10.21 13.77
CA ALA A 429 3.35 -9.87 14.35
C ALA A 429 3.75 -8.41 14.05
N MET A 430 3.54 -7.93 12.82
CA MET A 430 3.77 -6.53 12.44
C MET A 430 2.83 -5.58 13.19
N ALA A 431 1.54 -5.90 13.27
CA ALA A 431 0.55 -5.07 13.97
C ALA A 431 0.79 -5.02 15.48
N THR A 432 1.24 -6.13 16.09
CA THR A 432 1.60 -6.21 17.52
C THR A 432 2.83 -5.36 17.81
N LYS A 433 3.85 -5.42 16.95
CA LYS A 433 5.03 -4.55 17.04
C LYS A 433 4.64 -3.07 16.93
N MET A 434 3.82 -2.73 15.94
CA MET A 434 3.31 -1.36 15.74
C MET A 434 2.42 -0.87 16.89
N HIS A 435 1.64 -1.77 17.52
CA HIS A 435 0.86 -1.47 18.72
C HIS A 435 1.77 -1.28 19.95
N ALA A 436 2.84 -2.05 20.10
CA ALA A 436 3.81 -1.83 21.16
C ALA A 436 4.52 -0.46 21.03
N GLU A 437 4.87 -0.08 19.80
CA GLU A 437 5.55 1.18 19.50
C GLU A 437 4.60 2.40 19.53
N ASN A 438 3.37 2.28 19.02
CA ASN A 438 2.48 3.41 18.75
C ASN A 438 1.04 3.24 19.29
N GLY A 439 0.74 2.19 20.06
CA GLY A 439 -0.62 1.85 20.50
C GLY A 439 -1.26 2.86 21.46
N HIS A 440 -0.44 3.72 22.06
CA HIS A 440 -0.90 4.85 22.89
C HIS A 440 -1.35 6.07 22.06
N LEU A 441 -0.98 6.13 20.77
CA LEU A 441 -1.35 7.21 19.84
C LEU A 441 -2.53 6.83 18.94
N VAL A 442 -2.63 5.56 18.55
CA VAL A 442 -3.71 5.05 17.70
C VAL A 442 -4.13 3.68 18.22
N HIS A 443 -5.41 3.52 18.52
CA HIS A 443 -5.96 2.23 18.97
C HIS A 443 -5.90 1.20 17.82
N ILE A 444 -4.92 0.29 17.87
CA ILE A 444 -4.79 -0.82 16.92
C ILE A 444 -5.53 -2.04 17.49
N ASN A 445 -6.67 -2.40 16.91
CA ASN A 445 -7.49 -3.52 17.39
C ASN A 445 -6.89 -4.87 16.97
N LEU A 446 -6.05 -5.46 17.82
CA LEU A 446 -5.44 -6.77 17.58
C LEU A 446 -6.46 -7.92 17.57
N GLY A 447 -7.60 -7.78 18.26
CA GLY A 447 -8.67 -8.80 18.28
C GLY A 447 -9.38 -9.01 16.93
N ILE A 448 -9.02 -8.25 15.89
CA ILE A 448 -9.49 -8.49 14.53
C ILE A 448 -8.84 -9.73 13.89
N PHE A 449 -7.62 -10.10 14.30
CA PHE A 449 -6.91 -11.27 13.77
C PHE A 449 -7.59 -12.57 14.19
N ASP A 450 -8.08 -12.67 15.43
CA ASP A 450 -8.90 -13.79 15.90
C ASP A 450 -10.19 -13.94 15.09
N LYS A 451 -10.84 -12.83 14.74
CA LYS A 451 -12.05 -12.84 13.90
C LYS A 451 -11.74 -13.34 12.49
N PHE A 452 -10.57 -13.00 11.94
CA PHE A 452 -10.14 -13.51 10.64
C PHE A 452 -9.78 -15.00 10.69
N ARG A 453 -9.11 -15.47 11.76
CA ARG A 453 -8.85 -16.91 11.99
C ARG A 453 -10.14 -17.70 12.11
N ALA A 454 -11.11 -17.21 12.88
CA ALA A 454 -12.42 -17.84 13.03
C ALA A 454 -13.17 -17.96 11.69
N LYS A 455 -13.08 -16.94 10.83
CA LYS A 455 -13.65 -16.99 9.48
C LYS A 455 -12.93 -18.01 8.59
N LEU A 456 -11.60 -18.06 8.60
CA LEU A 456 -10.83 -19.07 7.85
C LEU A 456 -11.15 -20.49 8.31
N ALA A 457 -11.26 -20.72 9.61
CA ALA A 457 -11.67 -22.01 10.17
C ALA A 457 -13.08 -22.41 9.73
N ALA A 458 -14.04 -21.47 9.74
CA ALA A 458 -15.40 -21.71 9.28
C ALA A 458 -15.46 -22.02 7.77
N VAL A 459 -14.62 -21.36 6.96
CA VAL A 459 -14.47 -21.67 5.53
C VAL A 459 -13.91 -23.09 5.35
N GLY A 460 -12.88 -23.48 6.11
CA GLY A 460 -12.33 -24.84 6.10
C GLY A 460 -13.37 -25.93 6.40
N GLN A 461 -14.11 -25.77 7.49
CA GLN A 461 -15.19 -26.70 7.87
C GLN A 461 -16.29 -26.79 6.80
N LYS A 462 -16.62 -25.67 6.15
CA LYS A 462 -17.64 -25.64 5.09
C LYS A 462 -17.17 -26.33 3.81
N ILE A 463 -15.88 -26.23 3.47
CA ILE A 463 -15.26 -26.94 2.35
C ILE A 463 -15.27 -28.45 2.61
N GLU A 464 -14.83 -28.90 3.80
CA GLU A 464 -14.87 -30.32 4.20
C GLU A 464 -16.28 -30.91 4.12
N ALA A 465 -17.28 -30.19 4.66
CA ALA A 465 -18.67 -30.62 4.63
C ALA A 465 -19.29 -30.66 3.21
N THR A 466 -18.81 -29.82 2.29
CA THR A 466 -19.30 -29.75 0.90
C THR A 466 -18.65 -30.84 0.04
N THR A 467 -17.34 -31.07 0.21
CA THR A 467 -16.59 -32.14 -0.46
C THR A 467 -17.11 -33.53 -0.08
N GLY A 468 -17.42 -33.75 1.21
CA GLY A 468 -18.04 -35.00 1.67
C GLY A 468 -19.41 -35.29 1.06
N LYS A 469 -20.18 -34.24 0.69
CA LYS A 469 -21.47 -34.41 -0.02
C LYS A 469 -21.28 -34.73 -1.50
N LEU A 470 -20.26 -34.15 -2.14
CA LEU A 470 -19.92 -34.39 -3.55
C LEU A 470 -19.38 -35.81 -3.78
N SER A 471 -18.49 -36.30 -2.91
CA SER A 471 -17.99 -37.68 -2.97
C SER A 471 -19.11 -38.69 -2.77
N ALA A 472 -20.01 -38.46 -1.80
CA ALA A 472 -21.19 -39.28 -1.57
C ALA A 472 -22.16 -39.30 -2.77
N THR A 473 -22.27 -38.18 -3.49
CA THR A 473 -23.12 -38.08 -4.70
C THR A 473 -22.50 -38.83 -5.88
N LYS A 474 -21.18 -38.72 -6.10
CA LYS A 474 -20.45 -39.48 -7.13
C LYS A 474 -20.52 -40.99 -6.86
N ALA A 475 -20.33 -41.41 -5.60
CA ALA A 475 -20.47 -42.80 -5.18
C ALA A 475 -21.91 -43.33 -5.36
N LYS A 476 -22.94 -42.52 -5.05
CA LYS A 476 -24.35 -42.87 -5.32
C LYS A 476 -24.63 -43.03 -6.82
N LEU A 477 -24.05 -42.19 -7.68
CA LEU A 477 -24.21 -42.29 -9.14
C LEU A 477 -23.56 -43.57 -9.70
N GLU A 478 -22.36 -43.92 -9.24
CA GLU A 478 -21.65 -45.16 -9.57
C GLU A 478 -22.40 -46.41 -9.06
N THR A 479 -22.96 -46.34 -7.86
CA THR A 479 -23.76 -47.43 -7.29
C THR A 479 -25.07 -47.61 -8.07
N ALA A 480 -25.70 -46.51 -8.50
CA ALA A 480 -26.87 -46.54 -9.38
C ALA A 480 -26.54 -47.11 -10.77
N ARG A 481 -25.37 -46.78 -11.35
CA ARG A 481 -24.83 -47.38 -12.59
C ARG A 481 -24.72 -48.90 -12.47
N ARG A 482 -24.06 -49.39 -11.41
CA ARG A 482 -23.87 -50.83 -11.17
C ARG A 482 -25.19 -51.55 -10.92
N ALA A 483 -26.13 -50.92 -10.19
CA ALA A 483 -27.46 -51.47 -9.95
C ALA A 483 -28.28 -51.56 -11.25
N ALA A 484 -28.28 -50.53 -12.10
CA ALA A 484 -28.98 -50.55 -13.38
C ALA A 484 -28.43 -51.61 -14.35
N ILE A 485 -27.10 -51.77 -14.45
CA ILE A 485 -26.45 -52.82 -15.25
C ILE A 485 -26.80 -54.23 -14.70
N LYS A 486 -26.84 -54.38 -13.38
CA LYS A 486 -27.17 -55.66 -12.72
C LYS A 486 -28.65 -56.03 -12.86
N ASP A 487 -29.57 -55.07 -12.82
CA ASP A 487 -31.00 -55.33 -12.99
C ASP A 487 -31.37 -55.65 -14.45
N VAL A 488 -30.77 -54.97 -15.42
CA VAL A 488 -30.96 -55.26 -16.86
C VAL A 488 -30.39 -56.64 -17.21
N SER A 489 -29.16 -56.96 -16.78
CA SER A 489 -28.56 -58.29 -17.00
C SER A 489 -29.28 -59.41 -16.22
N GLY A 490 -29.79 -59.14 -15.01
CA GLY A 490 -30.54 -60.09 -14.20
C GLY A 490 -31.94 -60.41 -14.75
N GLY A 491 -32.60 -59.45 -15.39
CA GLY A 491 -33.86 -59.66 -16.12
C GLY A 491 -33.67 -60.50 -17.39
N LEU A 492 -32.61 -60.22 -18.16
CA LEU A 492 -32.28 -60.95 -19.40
C LEU A 492 -31.82 -62.39 -19.15
N LYS A 493 -31.12 -62.67 -18.03
CA LYS A 493 -30.70 -64.03 -17.63
C LYS A 493 -31.85 -64.99 -17.28
N LYS A 494 -33.09 -64.49 -17.15
CA LYS A 494 -34.30 -65.32 -16.96
C LYS A 494 -34.90 -65.80 -18.30
N VAL A 495 -34.39 -65.31 -19.43
CA VAL A 495 -34.76 -65.75 -20.78
C VAL A 495 -33.78 -66.82 -21.23
N LYS A 496 -34.25 -67.93 -21.81
CA LYS A 496 -33.37 -69.02 -22.27
C LYS A 496 -32.41 -68.52 -23.37
N PRO A 497 -31.13 -68.96 -23.39
CA PRO A 497 -30.10 -68.50 -24.34
C PRO A 497 -30.52 -68.60 -25.82
N GLU A 498 -31.21 -69.68 -26.17
CA GLU A 498 -31.71 -69.97 -27.52
C GLU A 498 -32.68 -68.91 -28.09
N HIS A 499 -33.35 -68.15 -27.21
CA HIS A 499 -34.28 -67.08 -27.61
C HIS A 499 -33.60 -65.71 -27.73
N LEU A 500 -32.46 -65.51 -27.07
CA LEU A 500 -31.66 -64.28 -27.15
C LEU A 500 -30.82 -64.25 -28.44
N GLU A 501 -30.28 -65.40 -28.85
CA GLU A 501 -29.58 -65.57 -30.15
C GLU A 501 -30.52 -65.34 -31.35
N LYS A 502 -31.74 -65.90 -31.31
CA LYS A 502 -32.73 -65.71 -32.39
C LYS A 502 -33.21 -64.27 -32.57
N ALA A 503 -33.05 -63.42 -31.55
CA ALA A 503 -33.41 -62.01 -31.57
C ALA A 503 -32.21 -61.07 -31.83
N GLY A 504 -30.98 -61.60 -31.95
CA GLY A 504 -29.76 -60.81 -32.19
C GLY A 504 -29.32 -59.96 -31.00
N ILE A 505 -29.65 -60.35 -29.77
CA ILE A 505 -29.40 -59.55 -28.56
C ILE A 505 -28.25 -60.17 -27.76
N ASP A 506 -27.13 -59.45 -27.63
CA ASP A 506 -26.01 -59.78 -26.74
C ASP A 506 -26.23 -59.12 -25.35
N PRO A 507 -26.51 -59.91 -24.29
CA PRO A 507 -26.80 -59.40 -22.95
C PRO A 507 -25.68 -58.57 -22.33
N ASP A 508 -24.44 -58.77 -22.77
CA ASP A 508 -23.24 -58.14 -22.20
C ASP A 508 -22.82 -56.86 -22.96
N LYS A 509 -23.46 -56.52 -24.09
CA LYS A 509 -23.12 -55.36 -24.94
C LYS A 509 -24.24 -54.32 -25.11
N LEU A 510 -25.35 -54.46 -24.38
CA LEU A 510 -26.56 -53.65 -24.55
C LEU A 510 -26.43 -52.18 -24.08
N ILE A 511 -25.45 -51.86 -23.23
CA ILE A 511 -25.14 -50.49 -22.80
C ILE A 511 -23.62 -50.33 -22.93
N SER A 512 -23.18 -49.39 -23.79
CA SER A 512 -21.76 -49.10 -23.96
C SER A 512 -21.10 -48.76 -22.62
N PRO A 513 -19.88 -49.27 -22.31
CA PRO A 513 -19.12 -48.87 -21.12
C PRO A 513 -18.97 -47.35 -20.99
N ASP A 514 -19.01 -46.65 -22.12
CA ASP A 514 -18.71 -45.23 -22.30
C ASP A 514 -19.92 -44.31 -22.09
N PHE A 515 -21.11 -44.87 -21.80
CA PHE A 515 -22.31 -44.06 -21.54
C PHE A 515 -22.48 -43.73 -20.03
N PRO A 516 -22.74 -42.46 -19.64
CA PRO A 516 -22.81 -41.23 -20.44
C PRO A 516 -21.56 -40.33 -20.30
N LEU A 517 -20.44 -40.85 -19.77
CA LEU A 517 -19.39 -40.00 -19.19
C LEU A 517 -18.06 -39.93 -19.95
N GLU A 518 -17.76 -40.79 -20.93
CA GLU A 518 -16.47 -40.75 -21.63
C GLU A 518 -16.65 -41.03 -23.13
N LYS A 519 -17.10 -40.03 -23.89
CA LYS A 519 -17.11 -40.13 -25.35
C LYS A 519 -15.68 -39.95 -25.88
N LYS A 520 -15.04 -41.03 -26.33
CA LYS A 520 -13.77 -40.98 -27.08
C LYS A 520 -13.90 -40.05 -28.29
N VAL A 521 -12.96 -39.14 -28.48
CA VAL A 521 -13.02 -38.11 -29.53
C VAL A 521 -12.21 -38.53 -30.74
N ASN A 522 -10.91 -38.72 -30.55
CA ASN A 522 -9.98 -39.36 -31.48
C ASN A 522 -8.71 -39.75 -30.70
N PRO A 523 -7.90 -40.71 -31.19
CA PRO A 523 -6.74 -41.21 -30.44
C PRO A 523 -5.74 -40.12 -30.03
N TRP A 524 -5.53 -39.12 -30.89
CA TRP A 524 -4.60 -38.02 -30.64
C TRP A 524 -5.07 -37.11 -29.49
N HIS A 525 -6.36 -36.76 -29.47
CA HIS A 525 -6.99 -36.04 -28.35
C HIS A 525 -7.02 -36.87 -27.08
N ASP A 526 -7.45 -38.13 -27.17
CA ASP A 526 -7.67 -39.02 -26.03
C ASP A 526 -6.34 -39.30 -25.30
N ARG A 527 -5.21 -39.30 -26.03
CA ARG A 527 -3.86 -39.45 -25.46
C ARG A 527 -3.23 -38.11 -25.04
N GLY A 528 -3.36 -37.07 -25.87
CA GLY A 528 -2.71 -35.78 -25.63
C GLY A 528 -3.40 -34.90 -24.59
N PHE A 529 -4.73 -34.94 -24.47
CA PHE A 529 -5.47 -34.08 -23.54
C PHE A 529 -5.13 -34.37 -22.06
N PRO A 530 -5.06 -35.64 -21.60
CA PRO A 530 -4.58 -35.95 -20.26
C PRO A 530 -3.15 -35.46 -19.99
N PHE A 531 -2.24 -35.60 -20.97
CA PHE A 531 -0.88 -35.08 -20.87
C PHE A 531 -0.85 -33.56 -20.69
N VAL A 532 -1.61 -32.82 -21.50
CA VAL A 532 -1.72 -31.36 -21.39
C VAL A 532 -2.32 -30.93 -20.05
N VAL A 533 -3.36 -31.63 -19.56
CA VAL A 533 -3.96 -31.37 -18.25
C VAL A 533 -2.91 -31.54 -17.15
N GLN A 534 -2.09 -32.58 -17.22
CA GLN A 534 -1.01 -32.81 -16.27
C GLN A 534 0.03 -31.69 -16.34
N CYS A 535 0.48 -31.31 -17.55
CA CYS A 535 1.44 -30.21 -17.72
C CYS A 535 0.91 -28.89 -17.14
N CYS A 536 -0.38 -28.60 -17.30
CA CYS A 536 -1.01 -27.42 -16.71
C CYS A 536 -1.00 -27.48 -15.17
N LYS A 537 -1.29 -28.65 -14.59
CA LYS A 537 -1.23 -28.87 -13.13
C LYS A 537 0.19 -28.73 -12.61
N ASP A 538 1.16 -29.33 -13.28
CA ASP A 538 2.58 -29.27 -12.94
C ASP A 538 3.08 -27.82 -12.96
N LEU A 539 2.63 -27.01 -13.92
CA LEU A 539 2.96 -25.60 -13.96
C LEU A 539 2.32 -24.83 -12.78
N GLU A 540 1.13 -25.21 -12.30
CA GLU A 540 0.56 -24.57 -11.09
C GLU A 540 1.44 -24.78 -9.85
N ASP A 541 2.12 -25.92 -9.77
CA ASP A 541 2.97 -26.31 -8.65
C ASP A 541 4.45 -25.86 -8.82
N ASP A 542 4.91 -25.66 -10.06
CA ASP A 542 6.23 -25.11 -10.38
C ASP A 542 6.27 -23.57 -10.22
N ARG A 543 6.60 -23.15 -8.99
CA ARG A 543 6.73 -21.73 -8.63
C ARG A 543 7.82 -21.01 -9.41
N GLU A 544 8.88 -21.70 -9.81
CA GLU A 544 10.02 -21.07 -10.49
C GLU A 544 9.64 -20.71 -11.92
N THR A 545 9.12 -21.67 -12.68
CA THR A 545 8.69 -21.45 -14.06
C THR A 545 7.53 -20.44 -14.12
N LEU A 546 6.58 -20.52 -13.18
CA LEU A 546 5.55 -19.48 -13.03
C LEU A 546 6.13 -18.10 -12.77
N ARG A 547 7.14 -17.98 -11.89
CA ARG A 547 7.80 -16.69 -11.63
C ARG A 547 8.42 -16.15 -12.90
N LYS A 548 9.17 -16.98 -13.64
CA LYS A 548 9.81 -16.55 -14.88
C LYS A 548 8.79 -16.09 -15.94
N LEU A 549 7.66 -16.79 -16.09
CA LEU A 549 6.55 -16.33 -16.96
C LEU A 549 5.94 -15.01 -16.49
N THR A 550 5.77 -14.82 -15.18
CA THR A 550 5.26 -13.55 -14.65
C THR A 550 6.27 -12.39 -14.74
N ASP A 551 7.57 -12.67 -14.67
CA ASP A 551 8.63 -11.67 -14.81
C ASP A 551 8.65 -11.10 -16.25
N LEU A 552 8.32 -11.92 -17.24
CA LEU A 552 8.06 -11.48 -18.62
C LEU A 552 6.83 -10.57 -18.75
N GLY A 553 5.96 -10.52 -17.74
CA GLY A 553 4.73 -9.73 -17.72
C GLY A 553 3.46 -10.52 -18.01
N ILE A 554 3.53 -11.83 -18.22
CA ILE A 554 2.37 -12.67 -18.52
C ILE A 554 1.57 -12.92 -17.23
N GLN A 555 0.30 -12.55 -17.23
CA GLN A 555 -0.56 -12.66 -16.06
C GLN A 555 -1.02 -14.10 -15.85
N ARG A 556 -1.18 -14.54 -14.60
CA ARG A 556 -1.65 -15.91 -14.28
C ARG A 556 -2.96 -16.31 -14.97
N LYS A 557 -3.89 -15.36 -15.15
CA LYS A 557 -5.13 -15.61 -15.90
C LYS A 557 -4.88 -15.90 -17.37
N THR A 558 -3.86 -15.27 -17.96
CA THR A 558 -3.44 -15.47 -19.35
C THR A 558 -2.81 -16.84 -19.50
N ILE A 559 -1.91 -17.23 -18.59
CA ILE A 559 -1.32 -18.60 -18.51
C ILE A 559 -2.43 -19.66 -18.50
N LYS A 560 -3.42 -19.52 -17.59
CA LYS A 560 -4.55 -20.47 -17.49
C LYS A 560 -5.44 -20.48 -18.73
N ARG A 561 -5.70 -19.32 -19.34
CA ARG A 561 -6.55 -19.22 -20.53
C ARG A 561 -5.86 -19.82 -21.76
N ALA A 562 -4.54 -19.67 -21.87
CA ALA A 562 -3.73 -20.25 -22.93
C ALA A 562 -3.35 -21.73 -22.66
N TRP A 563 -3.79 -22.31 -21.53
CA TRP A 563 -3.47 -23.69 -21.15
C TRP A 563 -1.96 -23.99 -21.14
N LEU A 564 -1.13 -22.99 -20.83
CA LEU A 564 0.30 -23.22 -20.72
C LEU A 564 0.59 -24.25 -19.63
N GLY A 565 1.53 -25.15 -19.92
CA GLY A 565 1.98 -26.17 -18.99
C GLY A 565 3.50 -26.30 -18.97
N VAL A 566 3.99 -27.14 -18.07
CA VAL A 566 5.38 -27.58 -18.04
C VAL A 566 5.42 -29.09 -18.02
N ASN A 567 6.25 -29.68 -18.86
CA ASN A 567 6.61 -31.09 -18.79
C ASN A 567 7.94 -31.20 -18.05
N SER A 568 7.98 -31.93 -16.94
CA SER A 568 9.13 -31.97 -16.03
C SER A 568 10.27 -32.86 -16.54
N SER A 569 9.97 -33.87 -17.36
CA SER A 569 10.95 -34.80 -17.93
C SER A 569 10.54 -35.23 -19.34
N GLU A 570 11.50 -35.62 -20.16
CA GLU A 570 11.19 -36.18 -21.48
C GLU A 570 10.38 -37.49 -21.34
N ILE A 571 9.36 -37.65 -22.18
CA ILE A 571 8.49 -38.84 -22.22
C ILE A 571 8.54 -39.42 -23.63
N LEU A 572 8.80 -40.72 -23.75
CA LEU A 572 8.71 -41.44 -25.02
C LEU A 572 7.30 -42.01 -25.19
N GLU A 573 6.71 -41.80 -26.37
CA GLU A 573 5.35 -42.22 -26.71
C GLU A 573 5.35 -43.00 -28.03
N ALA A 574 4.48 -44.01 -28.12
CA ALA A 574 4.34 -44.80 -29.34
C ALA A 574 3.41 -44.09 -30.34
N SER A 575 3.86 -43.94 -31.59
CA SER A 575 3.09 -43.27 -32.66
C SER A 575 1.67 -43.84 -32.82
N LYS A 576 1.52 -45.16 -32.73
CA LYS A 576 0.23 -45.86 -32.84
C LYS A 576 -0.80 -45.46 -31.79
N ASP A 577 -0.37 -45.15 -30.55
CA ASP A 577 -1.27 -44.83 -29.44
C ASP A 577 -1.89 -43.44 -29.61
N TRP A 578 -1.23 -42.58 -30.37
CA TRP A 578 -1.70 -41.24 -30.77
C TRP A 578 -2.46 -41.25 -32.11
N GLY A 579 -2.66 -42.43 -32.72
CA GLY A 579 -3.29 -42.56 -34.04
C GLY A 579 -2.43 -42.07 -35.20
N LEU A 580 -1.11 -41.98 -35.01
CA LEU A 580 -0.15 -41.61 -36.04
C LEU A 580 0.27 -42.84 -36.86
N LYS A 581 0.84 -42.61 -38.05
CA LYS A 581 1.35 -43.67 -38.92
C LYS A 581 2.76 -44.10 -38.49
N GLY A 582 2.99 -45.41 -38.42
CA GLY A 582 4.29 -46.00 -38.08
C GLY A 582 4.30 -46.65 -36.70
N ASP A 583 5.30 -47.50 -36.46
CA ASP A 583 5.51 -48.19 -35.18
C ASP A 583 6.62 -47.53 -34.33
N ASP A 584 7.19 -46.43 -34.81
CA ASP A 584 8.28 -45.71 -34.14
C ASP A 584 7.80 -44.94 -32.90
N GLU A 585 8.70 -44.75 -31.94
CA GLU A 585 8.50 -43.87 -30.79
C GLU A 585 8.90 -42.43 -31.11
N PHE A 586 8.21 -41.47 -30.50
CA PHE A 586 8.59 -40.06 -30.55
C PHE A 586 8.69 -39.48 -29.13
N ALA A 587 9.53 -38.47 -28.97
CA ALA A 587 9.77 -37.81 -27.69
C ALA A 587 8.86 -36.60 -27.48
N LEU A 588 8.26 -36.51 -26.30
CA LEU A 588 7.70 -35.31 -25.71
C LEU A 588 8.76 -34.70 -24.79
N PRO A 589 9.49 -33.67 -25.23
CA PRO A 589 10.62 -33.16 -24.46
C PRO A 589 10.19 -32.48 -23.15
N ALA A 590 11.09 -32.45 -22.17
CA ALA A 590 10.94 -31.64 -20.97
C ALA A 590 10.98 -30.15 -21.32
N GLY A 591 10.13 -29.32 -20.73
CA GLY A 591 10.08 -27.88 -21.00
C GLY A 591 8.68 -27.30 -20.96
N LEU A 592 8.51 -26.08 -21.47
CA LEU A 592 7.19 -25.45 -21.57
C LEU A 592 6.35 -26.09 -22.66
N VAL A 593 5.05 -26.24 -22.39
CA VAL A 593 4.06 -26.85 -23.28
C VAL A 593 2.98 -25.84 -23.64
N PHE A 594 2.73 -25.72 -24.95
CA PHE A 594 1.79 -24.81 -25.60
C PHE A 594 0.74 -25.63 -26.35
N PRO A 595 -0.39 -25.96 -25.68
CA PRO A 595 -1.48 -26.67 -26.32
C PRO A 595 -2.40 -25.70 -27.08
N ARG A 596 -3.01 -26.19 -28.17
CA ARG A 596 -4.11 -25.50 -28.86
C ARG A 596 -5.28 -26.43 -29.06
N PHE A 597 -6.45 -25.81 -29.24
CA PHE A 597 -7.72 -26.50 -29.33
C PHE A 597 -8.52 -25.99 -30.52
N ASP A 598 -9.12 -26.90 -31.28
CA ASP A 598 -10.22 -26.62 -32.19
C ASP A 598 -11.54 -26.88 -31.45
N GLY A 599 -12.20 -25.80 -31.04
CA GLY A 599 -13.31 -25.86 -30.10
C GLY A 599 -12.88 -26.53 -28.77
N PRO A 600 -13.51 -27.63 -28.33
CA PRO A 600 -13.08 -28.38 -27.15
C PRO A 600 -12.00 -29.43 -27.42
N VAL A 601 -11.62 -29.67 -28.68
CA VAL A 601 -10.75 -30.79 -29.07
C VAL A 601 -9.31 -30.29 -29.22
N LEU A 602 -8.39 -30.84 -28.43
CA LEU A 602 -6.95 -30.61 -28.59
C LEU A 602 -6.52 -30.88 -30.04
N SER A 603 -5.78 -29.93 -30.64
CA SER A 603 -5.36 -29.97 -32.05
C SER A 603 -3.86 -29.75 -32.27
N ARG A 604 -3.14 -29.14 -31.31
CA ARG A 604 -1.68 -28.96 -31.36
C ARG A 604 -1.08 -29.05 -29.96
N ILE A 605 0.12 -29.64 -29.89
CA ILE A 605 1.00 -29.55 -28.73
C ILE A 605 2.36 -29.11 -29.25
N GLN A 606 2.81 -27.95 -28.80
CA GLN A 606 4.15 -27.46 -29.07
C GLN A 606 4.93 -27.39 -27.75
N SER A 607 6.19 -27.82 -27.79
CA SER A 607 7.07 -27.83 -26.62
C SER A 607 8.32 -27.00 -26.88
N TYR A 608 8.81 -26.34 -25.83
CA TYR A 608 10.06 -25.57 -25.83
C TYR A 608 11.05 -26.19 -24.83
N PRO A 609 11.91 -27.14 -25.28
CA PRO A 609 12.96 -27.72 -24.48
C PRO A 609 13.90 -26.68 -23.87
N ALA A 610 14.12 -26.76 -22.55
CA ALA A 610 14.96 -25.82 -21.79
C ALA A 610 14.59 -24.33 -21.95
N TYR A 611 13.43 -24.04 -22.55
CA TYR A 611 12.81 -22.74 -22.79
C TYR A 611 13.73 -21.52 -22.85
N PHE A 612 14.09 -20.92 -21.71
CA PHE A 612 14.94 -19.72 -21.61
C PHE A 612 16.38 -19.90 -22.10
N GLU A 613 16.80 -21.13 -22.34
CA GLU A 613 18.18 -21.50 -22.69
C GLU A 613 18.31 -22.02 -24.12
N SER A 614 17.19 -22.23 -24.84
CA SER A 614 17.18 -22.80 -26.19
C SER A 614 16.03 -22.27 -27.05
N ASP A 615 16.36 -21.72 -28.22
CA ASP A 615 15.41 -21.25 -29.24
C ASP A 615 14.80 -22.39 -30.09
N LYS A 616 15.04 -23.65 -29.72
CA LYS A 616 14.53 -24.80 -30.50
C LYS A 616 13.12 -25.15 -30.08
N GLU A 617 12.18 -25.01 -31.01
CA GLU A 617 10.81 -25.48 -30.87
C GLU A 617 10.69 -26.96 -31.26
N SER A 618 9.86 -27.72 -30.55
CA SER A 618 9.49 -29.10 -30.91
C SER A 618 7.99 -29.21 -31.06
N LEU A 619 7.53 -29.53 -32.27
CA LEU A 619 6.12 -29.75 -32.57
C LEU A 619 5.81 -31.24 -32.46
N VAL A 620 4.82 -31.61 -31.64
CA VAL A 620 4.41 -33.01 -31.51
C VAL A 620 3.83 -33.52 -32.83
N PRO A 621 4.28 -34.68 -33.34
CA PRO A 621 3.78 -35.23 -34.61
C PRO A 621 2.24 -35.32 -34.67
N GLY A 622 1.68 -34.97 -35.83
CA GLY A 622 0.24 -34.91 -36.05
C GLY A 622 -0.45 -33.65 -35.50
N SER A 623 0.28 -32.74 -34.86
CA SER A 623 -0.24 -31.41 -34.51
C SER A 623 -0.61 -30.60 -35.75
N ASP A 624 -1.64 -29.76 -35.61
CA ASP A 624 -1.94 -28.71 -36.59
C ASP A 624 -0.77 -27.73 -36.72
N GLU A 625 -0.32 -27.50 -37.96
CA GLU A 625 0.84 -26.66 -38.28
C GLU A 625 0.49 -25.18 -38.44
N ALA A 626 -0.79 -24.81 -38.51
CA ALA A 626 -1.18 -23.41 -38.71
C ALA A 626 -0.57 -22.48 -37.62
N PRO A 627 -0.20 -21.24 -37.93
CA PRO A 627 0.21 -20.24 -36.95
C PRO A 627 -0.88 -19.97 -35.90
N LEU A 628 -0.48 -19.64 -34.67
CA LEU A 628 -1.43 -19.20 -33.64
C LEU A 628 -2.06 -17.87 -34.07
N PHE A 629 -3.38 -17.82 -34.11
CA PHE A 629 -4.16 -16.61 -34.33
C PHE A 629 -5.12 -16.40 -33.17
N ILE A 630 -5.15 -15.18 -32.64
CA ILE A 630 -6.07 -14.79 -31.57
C ILE A 630 -6.82 -13.53 -31.99
N ALA A 631 -8.13 -13.65 -32.20
CA ALA A 631 -8.98 -12.56 -32.65
C ALA A 631 -9.14 -11.47 -31.57
N SER A 632 -9.22 -10.22 -32.03
CA SER A 632 -9.54 -9.07 -31.18
C SER A 632 -10.90 -9.22 -30.51
N SER A 633 -11.08 -8.66 -29.31
CA SER A 633 -12.41 -8.63 -28.68
C SER A 633 -13.43 -7.80 -29.44
N THR A 634 -12.99 -6.84 -30.25
CA THR A 634 -13.90 -6.03 -31.08
C THR A 634 -14.64 -6.87 -32.11
N LEU A 635 -14.10 -8.05 -32.46
CA LEU A 635 -14.71 -8.98 -33.41
C LEU A 635 -15.66 -9.99 -32.74
N ILE A 636 -15.79 -9.94 -31.40
CA ILE A 636 -16.68 -10.84 -30.66
C ILE A 636 -18.11 -10.29 -30.74
N ASP A 637 -18.99 -11.07 -31.35
CA ASP A 637 -20.43 -10.77 -31.35
C ASP A 637 -21.08 -11.23 -30.04
N LEU A 638 -21.58 -10.28 -29.25
CA LEU A 638 -22.25 -10.52 -27.97
C LEU A 638 -23.64 -9.88 -27.96
N PRO A 639 -24.58 -10.43 -27.16
CA PRO A 639 -25.86 -9.77 -26.93
C PRO A 639 -25.64 -8.32 -26.46
N SER A 640 -26.27 -7.36 -27.13
CA SER A 640 -26.13 -5.90 -26.90
C SER A 640 -24.77 -5.27 -27.23
N MET A 641 -23.85 -6.01 -27.86
CA MET A 641 -22.55 -5.51 -28.33
C MET A 641 -22.17 -6.18 -29.67
N PRO A 642 -22.56 -5.60 -30.81
CA PRO A 642 -22.26 -6.18 -32.12
C PRO A 642 -20.76 -6.14 -32.44
N ALA A 643 -20.29 -7.14 -33.18
CA ALA A 643 -18.91 -7.19 -33.67
C ALA A 643 -18.59 -6.01 -34.61
N ALA A 644 -17.36 -5.49 -34.53
CA ALA A 644 -16.81 -4.52 -35.45
C ALA A 644 -16.59 -5.12 -36.85
N ALA A 645 -16.54 -4.26 -37.87
CA ALA A 645 -16.35 -4.68 -39.26
C ALA A 645 -14.95 -5.25 -39.54
N GLY A 646 -13.95 -4.92 -38.71
CA GLY A 646 -12.57 -5.39 -38.82
C GLY A 646 -11.70 -4.79 -37.72
N ALA A 647 -10.60 -5.46 -37.39
CA ALA A 647 -9.63 -5.02 -36.38
C ALA A 647 -8.20 -4.97 -36.98
N PRO A 648 -7.31 -4.09 -36.48
CA PRO A 648 -5.87 -4.22 -36.72
C PRO A 648 -5.35 -5.61 -36.38
N VAL A 649 -4.36 -6.09 -37.13
CA VAL A 649 -3.71 -7.38 -36.89
C VAL A 649 -2.22 -7.13 -36.62
N ILE A 650 -1.65 -7.80 -35.62
CA ILE A 650 -0.22 -7.71 -35.28
C ILE A 650 0.42 -9.09 -35.42
N ALA A 651 1.48 -9.19 -36.20
CA ALA A 651 2.34 -10.37 -36.29
C ALA A 651 3.55 -10.24 -35.36
N VAL A 652 3.81 -11.30 -34.60
CA VAL A 652 5.01 -11.49 -33.76
C VAL A 652 5.69 -12.81 -34.08
N GLY A 653 6.94 -12.96 -33.63
CA GLY A 653 7.81 -14.07 -34.01
C GLY A 653 7.40 -15.44 -33.50
N ASP A 654 6.76 -15.53 -32.33
CA ASP A 654 6.43 -16.81 -31.67
C ASP A 654 5.11 -16.75 -30.87
N GLU A 655 4.63 -17.93 -30.46
CA GLU A 655 3.34 -18.07 -29.76
C GLU A 655 3.33 -17.39 -28.38
N LEU A 656 4.48 -17.32 -27.70
CA LEU A 656 4.52 -16.72 -26.38
C LEU A 656 4.45 -15.19 -26.45
N GLN A 657 5.17 -14.58 -27.40
CA GLN A 657 4.99 -13.17 -27.74
C GLN A 657 3.55 -12.90 -28.14
N ALA A 658 2.90 -13.80 -28.89
CA ALA A 658 1.49 -13.62 -29.30
C ALA A 658 0.53 -13.64 -28.10
N ILE A 659 0.74 -14.55 -27.15
CA ILE A 659 -0.04 -14.63 -25.91
C ILE A 659 0.14 -13.36 -25.06
N PHE A 660 1.36 -12.84 -24.96
CA PHE A 660 1.64 -11.60 -24.25
C PHE A 660 1.02 -10.38 -24.96
N MET A 661 1.17 -10.29 -26.29
CA MET A 661 0.56 -9.20 -27.06
C MET A 661 -0.96 -9.23 -26.99
N GLU A 662 -1.59 -10.40 -27.02
CA GLU A 662 -3.05 -10.48 -26.86
C GLU A 662 -3.51 -9.99 -25.48
N GLN A 663 -2.70 -10.21 -24.45
CA GLN A 663 -2.96 -9.65 -23.13
C GLN A 663 -2.92 -8.12 -23.13
N GLU A 664 -1.93 -7.53 -23.78
CA GLU A 664 -1.68 -6.09 -23.74
C GLU A 664 -2.60 -5.29 -24.68
N VAL A 665 -2.90 -5.83 -25.86
CA VAL A 665 -3.61 -5.11 -26.93
C VAL A 665 -4.77 -5.89 -27.54
N GLY A 666 -5.06 -7.11 -27.07
CA GLY A 666 -6.07 -7.94 -27.70
C GLY A 666 -7.50 -7.38 -27.58
N ASP A 667 -7.74 -6.36 -26.75
CA ASP A 667 -9.01 -5.65 -26.71
C ASP A 667 -9.24 -4.75 -27.94
N CYS A 668 -8.19 -4.49 -28.72
CA CYS A 668 -8.20 -3.61 -29.89
C CYS A 668 -7.52 -4.21 -31.13
N CYS A 669 -6.65 -5.20 -30.97
CA CYS A 669 -5.93 -5.84 -32.08
C CYS A 669 -6.13 -7.35 -32.06
N SER A 670 -6.18 -7.96 -33.24
CA SER A 670 -5.95 -9.41 -33.38
C SER A 670 -4.45 -9.66 -33.42
N VAL A 671 -4.01 -10.84 -32.97
CA VAL A 671 -2.58 -11.18 -32.86
C VAL A 671 -2.30 -12.49 -33.57
N ILE A 672 -1.21 -12.57 -34.32
CA ILE A 672 -0.75 -13.78 -35.01
C ILE A 672 0.74 -14.07 -34.71
N ALA A 673 1.08 -15.33 -34.47
CA ALA A 673 2.47 -15.78 -34.33
C ALA A 673 3.02 -16.18 -35.71
N LEU A 674 3.45 -15.20 -36.50
CA LEU A 674 3.89 -15.38 -37.90
C LEU A 674 5.34 -14.89 -38.03
N GLY A 675 6.30 -15.81 -37.91
CA GLY A 675 7.72 -15.49 -37.88
C GLY A 675 8.34 -15.23 -39.24
N SER A 676 7.72 -15.70 -40.32
CA SER A 676 8.25 -15.61 -41.68
C SER A 676 7.16 -15.24 -42.71
N PRO A 677 7.51 -14.49 -43.77
CA PRO A 677 6.57 -14.15 -44.85
C PRO A 677 6.14 -15.37 -45.68
N LYS A 678 6.82 -16.51 -45.52
CA LYS A 678 6.50 -17.78 -46.18
C LYS A 678 5.46 -18.59 -45.43
N ASP A 679 5.21 -18.25 -44.16
CA ASP A 679 4.28 -18.98 -43.31
C ASP A 679 2.85 -18.69 -43.75
N LYS A 680 2.01 -19.73 -43.79
CA LYS A 680 0.61 -19.58 -44.19
C LYS A 680 -0.21 -19.25 -42.95
N PRO A 681 -0.93 -18.11 -42.88
CA PRO A 681 -1.61 -17.66 -41.66
C PRO A 681 -2.78 -18.54 -41.19
N GLY A 682 -3.18 -19.55 -41.97
CA GLY A 682 -4.36 -20.39 -41.68
C GLY A 682 -5.66 -19.75 -42.16
N LYS A 683 -6.76 -20.54 -42.18
CA LYS A 683 -8.03 -20.11 -42.79
C LYS A 683 -8.68 -18.92 -42.09
N GLU A 684 -8.69 -18.94 -40.76
CA GLU A 684 -9.32 -17.90 -39.94
C GLU A 684 -8.54 -16.59 -40.03
N ALA A 685 -7.23 -16.62 -39.78
CA ALA A 685 -6.41 -15.42 -39.89
C ALA A 685 -6.37 -14.87 -41.33
N ALA A 686 -6.36 -15.72 -42.36
CA ALA A 686 -6.44 -15.26 -43.75
C ALA A 686 -7.76 -14.56 -44.08
N LYS A 687 -8.86 -14.88 -43.38
CA LYS A 687 -10.12 -14.15 -43.50
C LYS A 687 -10.00 -12.78 -42.84
N GLU A 688 -9.51 -12.73 -41.61
CA GLU A 688 -9.39 -11.48 -40.85
C GLU A 688 -8.35 -10.52 -41.45
N LEU A 689 -7.26 -11.02 -42.02
CA LEU A 689 -6.26 -10.22 -42.72
C LEU A 689 -6.83 -9.50 -43.96
N LYS A 690 -7.91 -10.01 -44.58
CA LYS A 690 -8.56 -9.35 -45.73
C LYS A 690 -9.39 -8.13 -45.31
N SER A 691 -9.96 -8.17 -44.11
CA SER A 691 -10.76 -7.09 -43.51
C SER A 691 -9.98 -6.27 -42.48
N ALA A 692 -8.69 -6.57 -42.29
CA ALA A 692 -7.84 -5.88 -41.33
C ALA A 692 -7.65 -4.41 -41.72
N GLN A 693 -7.82 -3.51 -40.76
CA GLN A 693 -7.60 -2.08 -40.96
C GLN A 693 -6.13 -1.77 -41.26
N ILE A 694 -5.24 -2.49 -40.60
CA ILE A 694 -3.78 -2.43 -40.77
C ILE A 694 -3.19 -3.78 -40.36
N PHE A 695 -2.09 -4.19 -41.00
CA PHE A 695 -1.35 -5.38 -40.63
C PHE A 695 0.07 -4.99 -40.21
N LEU A 696 0.35 -5.03 -38.90
CA LEU A 696 1.62 -4.62 -38.31
C LEU A 696 2.52 -5.84 -38.10
N ILE A 697 3.77 -5.78 -38.56
CA ILE A 697 4.77 -6.84 -38.37
C ILE A 697 5.81 -6.35 -37.38
N VAL A 698 5.92 -6.97 -36.21
CA VAL A 698 6.91 -6.57 -35.20
C VAL A 698 8.32 -6.82 -35.72
N GLN A 699 9.17 -5.81 -35.63
CA GLN A 699 10.56 -5.83 -36.08
C GLN A 699 11.51 -5.46 -34.93
N PRO A 700 12.71 -6.06 -34.85
CA PRO A 700 13.75 -5.66 -33.90
C PRO A 700 14.09 -4.17 -33.99
N LYS A 701 14.59 -3.59 -32.91
CA LYS A 701 15.14 -2.24 -32.92
C LYS A 701 16.17 -2.09 -34.03
N LYS A 702 16.10 -1.00 -34.81
CA LYS A 702 17.01 -0.73 -35.95
C LYS A 702 16.99 -1.83 -37.02
N TRP A 703 15.89 -2.55 -37.21
CA TRP A 703 15.77 -3.59 -38.25
C TRP A 703 16.13 -3.07 -39.66
N SER A 704 15.86 -1.79 -39.93
CA SER A 704 16.17 -1.15 -41.22
C SER A 704 17.67 -0.95 -41.48
N GLU A 705 18.51 -1.04 -40.44
CA GLU A 705 19.97 -1.06 -40.52
C GLU A 705 20.52 -2.49 -40.74
N ASP A 706 19.73 -3.53 -40.43
CA ASP A 706 20.09 -4.93 -40.62
C ASP A 706 19.86 -5.35 -42.08
N LYS A 707 20.94 -5.76 -42.76
CA LYS A 707 20.90 -6.11 -44.19
C LYS A 707 20.00 -7.32 -44.47
N GLN A 708 19.95 -8.31 -43.59
CA GLN A 708 19.13 -9.51 -43.78
C GLN A 708 17.65 -9.21 -43.58
N LEU A 709 17.29 -8.52 -42.49
CA LEU A 709 15.90 -8.15 -42.20
C LEU A 709 15.35 -7.18 -43.25
N LYS A 710 16.16 -6.21 -43.69
CA LYS A 710 15.79 -5.27 -44.75
C LYS A 710 15.54 -5.96 -46.09
N THR A 711 16.38 -6.93 -46.46
CA THR A 711 16.19 -7.70 -47.70
C THR A 711 14.94 -8.57 -47.62
N GLY A 712 14.67 -9.19 -46.46
CA GLY A 712 13.47 -10.00 -46.24
C GLY A 712 12.15 -9.21 -46.19
N TRP A 713 12.19 -7.88 -46.08
CA TRP A 713 10.98 -7.05 -46.06
C TRP A 713 10.23 -7.04 -47.40
N GLU A 714 10.95 -7.19 -48.53
CA GLU A 714 10.33 -7.29 -49.86
C GLU A 714 9.44 -8.53 -49.97
N ASP A 715 9.81 -9.63 -49.31
CA ASP A 715 9.00 -10.86 -49.25
C ASP A 715 7.73 -10.65 -48.44
N TRP A 716 7.78 -9.89 -47.34
CA TRP A 716 6.61 -9.52 -46.53
C TRP A 716 5.61 -8.69 -47.31
N ILE A 717 6.06 -7.67 -48.04
CA ILE A 717 5.18 -6.84 -48.89
C ILE A 717 4.59 -7.66 -50.04
N SER A 718 5.36 -8.60 -50.59
CA SER A 718 4.91 -9.50 -51.66
C SER A 718 3.83 -10.47 -51.18
N ALA A 719 3.99 -11.04 -49.99
CA ALA A 719 3.01 -11.94 -49.37
C ALA A 719 1.77 -11.18 -48.86
N HIS A 720 1.97 -9.98 -48.30
CA HIS A 720 0.96 -9.18 -47.62
C HIS A 720 1.11 -7.69 -47.97
N LYS A 721 0.40 -7.24 -48.99
CA LYS A 721 0.49 -5.85 -49.52
C LYS A 721 0.19 -4.74 -48.50
N THR A 722 -0.54 -5.05 -47.44
CA THR A 722 -0.93 -4.12 -46.36
C THR A 722 -0.04 -4.23 -45.13
N ALA A 723 1.04 -5.02 -45.19
CA ALA A 723 2.00 -5.17 -44.11
C ALA A 723 2.80 -3.89 -43.88
N VAL A 724 2.92 -3.48 -42.62
CA VAL A 724 3.64 -2.29 -42.17
C VAL A 724 4.61 -2.73 -41.07
N PRO A 725 5.88 -2.28 -41.08
CA PRO A 725 6.83 -2.67 -40.05
C PRO A 725 6.53 -1.90 -38.76
N LEU A 726 6.60 -2.60 -37.64
CA LEU A 726 6.40 -2.06 -36.30
C LEU A 726 7.70 -2.27 -35.50
N GLU A 727 8.57 -1.25 -35.51
CA GLU A 727 9.90 -1.33 -34.88
C GLU A 727 9.82 -1.24 -33.35
N LEU A 728 10.50 -2.17 -32.67
CA LEU A 728 10.63 -2.18 -31.21
C LEU A 728 11.53 -1.05 -30.72
N GLU A 729 11.17 -0.43 -29.58
CA GLU A 729 11.98 0.64 -28.98
C GLU A 729 13.29 0.10 -28.37
N HIS A 730 13.26 -1.14 -27.85
CA HIS A 730 14.44 -1.84 -27.33
C HIS A 730 14.46 -3.33 -27.73
N GLY A 731 15.66 -3.85 -27.96
CA GLY A 731 15.89 -5.28 -28.16
C GLY A 731 15.30 -5.87 -29.44
N LYS A 732 15.13 -7.20 -29.43
CA LYS A 732 14.64 -8.02 -30.55
C LYS A 732 13.24 -8.56 -30.35
N THR A 733 12.76 -8.62 -29.10
CA THR A 733 11.44 -9.17 -28.75
C THR A 733 10.63 -8.17 -27.94
N VAL A 734 9.30 -8.33 -27.92
CA VAL A 734 8.42 -7.49 -27.09
C VAL A 734 8.74 -7.58 -25.59
N PHE A 735 9.29 -8.72 -25.15
CA PHE A 735 9.74 -8.91 -23.77
C PHE A 735 11.00 -8.10 -23.46
N GLU A 736 11.97 -8.07 -24.36
CA GLU A 736 13.17 -7.23 -24.22
C GLU A 736 12.81 -5.73 -24.27
N SER A 737 11.91 -5.35 -25.18
CA SER A 737 11.41 -3.97 -25.26
C SER A 737 10.76 -3.53 -23.95
N ARG A 738 9.87 -4.37 -23.41
CA ARG A 738 9.24 -4.13 -22.10
C ARG A 738 10.28 -4.04 -20.98
N LYS A 739 11.25 -4.94 -20.94
CA LYS A 739 12.33 -4.94 -19.93
C LYS A 739 13.18 -3.66 -20.03
N GLY A 740 13.32 -3.11 -21.23
CA GLY A 740 13.96 -1.81 -21.50
C GLY A 740 13.15 -0.59 -21.06
N GLY A 741 11.88 -0.76 -20.66
CA GLY A 741 11.00 0.30 -20.17
C GLY A 741 9.85 0.68 -21.09
N SER A 742 9.70 0.02 -22.25
CA SER A 742 8.59 0.29 -23.18
C SER A 742 7.21 0.02 -22.56
N ASP A 743 6.27 0.95 -22.74
CA ASP A 743 4.85 0.68 -22.62
C ASP A 743 4.35 0.04 -23.92
N ILE A 744 4.33 -1.29 -23.95
CA ILE A 744 3.99 -2.08 -25.14
C ILE A 744 2.59 -1.74 -25.68
N ARG A 745 1.62 -1.42 -24.81
CA ARG A 745 0.29 -1.04 -25.27
C ARG A 745 0.33 0.31 -25.96
N GLN A 746 0.92 1.31 -25.33
CA GLN A 746 0.98 2.66 -25.90
C GLN A 746 1.76 2.65 -27.22
N TRP A 747 2.88 1.93 -27.25
CA TRP A 747 3.68 1.71 -28.46
C TRP A 747 2.86 1.17 -29.64
N VAL A 748 1.98 0.19 -29.41
CA VAL A 748 1.07 -0.29 -30.47
C VAL A 748 0.07 0.79 -30.87
N LEU A 749 -0.59 1.44 -29.89
CA LEU A 749 -1.63 2.43 -30.16
C LEU A 749 -1.12 3.61 -31.00
N ASP A 750 0.13 4.02 -30.79
CA ASP A 750 0.79 5.10 -31.54
C ASP A 750 0.97 4.76 -33.04
N HIS A 751 0.92 3.48 -33.39
CA HIS A 751 1.02 2.98 -34.76
C HIS A 751 -0.33 2.56 -35.37
N LEU A 752 -1.43 2.77 -34.64
CA LEU A 752 -2.79 2.55 -35.15
C LEU A 752 -3.39 3.85 -35.73
N PRO A 753 -4.42 3.75 -36.58
CA PRO A 753 -5.15 4.93 -37.03
C PRO A 753 -5.69 5.75 -35.84
N ALA A 754 -5.43 7.05 -35.81
CA ALA A 754 -5.68 7.91 -34.63
C ALA A 754 -7.13 7.85 -34.12
N ALA A 755 -8.13 7.78 -35.01
CA ALA A 755 -9.53 7.62 -34.62
C ALA A 755 -9.80 6.31 -33.89
N TYR A 756 -9.23 5.19 -34.38
CA TYR A 756 -9.33 3.88 -33.75
C TYR A 756 -8.54 3.83 -32.43
N ALA A 757 -7.30 4.34 -32.44
CA ALA A 757 -6.47 4.44 -31.24
C ALA A 757 -7.14 5.27 -30.13
N GLY A 758 -7.90 6.32 -30.48
CA GLY A 758 -8.68 7.15 -29.57
C GLY A 758 -9.77 6.39 -28.80
N GLU A 759 -10.43 5.41 -29.42
CA GLU A 759 -11.44 4.56 -28.77
C GLU A 759 -10.80 3.57 -27.78
N HIS A 760 -9.54 3.19 -28.06
CA HIS A 760 -8.82 2.16 -27.32
C HIS A 760 -7.80 2.71 -26.31
N THR A 761 -7.52 4.01 -26.34
CA THR A 761 -6.65 4.69 -25.36
C THR A 761 -7.22 4.65 -23.94
N VAL A 762 -6.31 4.74 -22.99
CA VAL A 762 -6.60 4.83 -21.55
C VAL A 762 -5.89 6.08 -21.03
N ASP A 763 -6.20 7.23 -21.64
CA ASP A 763 -5.61 8.51 -21.24
C ASP A 763 -6.29 9.01 -19.96
N MET A 764 -5.47 9.32 -18.95
CA MET A 764 -5.89 9.86 -17.66
C MET A 764 -5.57 11.35 -17.52
N GLY A 765 -5.04 12.00 -18.56
CA GLY A 765 -4.68 13.42 -18.55
C GLY A 765 -3.53 13.72 -17.60
N ILE A 766 -2.44 12.95 -17.69
CA ILE A 766 -1.28 13.08 -16.81
C ILE A 766 -0.41 14.26 -17.29
N PRO A 767 -0.02 15.20 -16.41
CA PRO A 767 0.96 16.22 -16.77
C PRO A 767 2.35 15.60 -17.00
N ALA A 768 3.14 16.19 -17.91
CA ALA A 768 4.53 15.78 -18.12
C ALA A 768 5.33 15.77 -16.80
N LYS A 769 6.27 14.83 -16.68
CA LYS A 769 7.13 14.67 -15.49
C LYS A 769 7.69 16.03 -15.04
N GLY A 770 7.38 16.43 -13.80
CA GLY A 770 7.80 17.71 -13.21
C GLY A 770 6.84 18.90 -13.41
N LYS A 771 5.66 18.72 -14.04
CA LYS A 771 4.62 19.78 -14.12
C LYS A 771 3.41 19.45 -13.24
N PRO A 772 2.77 20.45 -12.59
CA PRO A 772 1.56 20.22 -11.80
C PRO A 772 0.36 19.81 -12.68
N PRO A 773 -0.60 19.03 -12.15
CA PRO A 773 -1.82 18.69 -12.89
C PRO A 773 -2.65 19.94 -13.19
N GLY A 774 -2.94 20.18 -14.47
CA GLY A 774 -3.76 21.29 -14.93
C GLY A 774 -5.27 21.05 -14.78
N GLU A 775 -6.09 22.02 -15.19
CA GLU A 775 -7.57 21.98 -15.12
C GLU A 775 -8.26 20.80 -15.84
N GLY A 776 -7.50 19.97 -16.56
CA GLY A 776 -7.95 18.79 -17.30
C GLY A 776 -7.81 17.46 -16.55
N PHE A 777 -7.20 17.42 -15.36
CA PHE A 777 -7.03 16.19 -14.59
C PHE A 777 -8.41 15.57 -14.28
N LEU A 778 -8.64 14.34 -14.77
CA LEU A 778 -9.89 13.57 -14.64
C LEU A 778 -11.13 14.15 -15.38
N LYS A 779 -11.04 15.27 -16.11
CA LYS A 779 -12.21 15.93 -16.74
C LYS A 779 -12.87 15.10 -17.86
N GLY A 780 -12.14 14.13 -18.44
CA GLY A 780 -12.62 13.21 -19.48
C GLY A 780 -13.06 11.82 -18.98
N PHE A 781 -13.10 11.58 -17.67
CA PHE A 781 -13.33 10.24 -17.11
C PHE A 781 -14.80 9.80 -17.23
N LYS A 782 -15.15 9.09 -18.32
CA LYS A 782 -16.39 8.32 -18.42
C LYS A 782 -16.10 6.94 -19.03
N PRO A 783 -15.86 5.89 -18.22
CA PRO A 783 -15.85 4.53 -18.75
C PRO A 783 -17.24 4.22 -19.31
N VAL A 784 -17.31 3.83 -20.59
CA VAL A 784 -18.53 3.24 -21.14
C VAL A 784 -18.58 1.82 -20.61
N PHE A 785 -19.43 1.59 -19.61
CA PHE A 785 -19.67 0.24 -19.09
C PHE A 785 -20.65 -0.49 -20.00
N PRO A 786 -20.34 -1.73 -20.42
CA PRO A 786 -21.34 -2.55 -21.09
C PRO A 786 -22.50 -2.84 -20.14
N ASP A 787 -23.72 -2.98 -20.65
CA ASP A 787 -24.89 -3.37 -19.85
C ASP A 787 -24.74 -4.83 -19.42
N VAL A 788 -24.08 -5.01 -18.27
CA VAL A 788 -23.79 -6.33 -17.68
C VAL A 788 -25.07 -7.14 -17.44
N LYS A 789 -26.20 -6.46 -17.18
CA LYS A 789 -27.48 -7.12 -16.91
C LYS A 789 -28.11 -7.66 -18.19
N ALA A 790 -28.10 -6.88 -19.27
CA ALA A 790 -28.53 -7.34 -20.60
C ALA A 790 -27.64 -8.48 -21.11
N LEU A 791 -26.32 -8.33 -20.98
CA LEU A 791 -25.33 -9.34 -21.36
C LEU A 791 -25.52 -10.66 -20.61
N SER A 792 -25.65 -10.61 -19.28
CA SER A 792 -25.90 -11.80 -18.45
C SER A 792 -27.20 -12.51 -18.81
N LYS A 793 -28.29 -11.75 -19.02
CA LYS A 793 -29.59 -12.30 -19.42
C LYS A 793 -29.53 -12.97 -20.80
N GLY A 794 -28.85 -12.34 -21.76
CA GLY A 794 -28.65 -12.88 -23.11
C GLY A 794 -27.86 -14.18 -23.10
N ILE A 795 -26.71 -14.20 -22.43
CA ILE A 795 -25.87 -15.40 -22.29
C ILE A 795 -26.64 -16.52 -21.58
N HIS A 796 -27.39 -16.21 -20.51
CA HIS A 796 -28.19 -17.21 -19.81
C HIS A 796 -29.26 -17.84 -20.70
N ALA A 797 -29.95 -17.03 -21.52
CA ALA A 797 -30.97 -17.53 -22.45
C ALA A 797 -30.37 -18.43 -23.54
N GLU A 798 -29.22 -18.05 -24.09
CA GLU A 798 -28.51 -18.82 -25.12
C GLU A 798 -27.96 -20.14 -24.56
N VAL A 799 -27.30 -20.11 -23.40
CA VAL A 799 -26.80 -21.30 -22.69
C VAL A 799 -27.95 -22.25 -22.34
N LYS A 800 -29.08 -21.73 -21.85
CA LYS A 800 -30.27 -22.54 -21.56
C LYS A 800 -30.77 -23.23 -22.82
N LYS A 801 -30.91 -22.50 -23.93
CA LYS A 801 -31.36 -23.04 -25.23
C LYS A 801 -30.41 -24.12 -25.75
N ALA A 802 -29.10 -23.89 -25.66
CA ALA A 802 -28.09 -24.86 -26.11
C ALA A 802 -28.03 -26.11 -25.21
N MET A 803 -28.18 -25.95 -23.89
CA MET A 803 -28.31 -27.10 -22.98
C MET A 803 -29.58 -27.90 -23.31
N GLU A 804 -30.73 -27.26 -23.49
CA GLU A 804 -31.97 -27.93 -23.90
C GLU A 804 -31.78 -28.70 -25.22
N ALA A 805 -31.09 -28.12 -26.20
CA ALA A 805 -30.77 -28.78 -27.47
C ALA A 805 -29.78 -29.95 -27.31
N LYS A 806 -28.77 -29.86 -26.43
CA LYS A 806 -27.81 -30.94 -26.16
C LYS A 806 -28.43 -32.10 -25.38
N PHE A 807 -29.38 -31.84 -24.49
CA PHE A 807 -30.08 -32.88 -23.73
C PHE A 807 -31.25 -33.50 -24.50
N ALA A 808 -31.74 -32.89 -25.58
CA ALA A 808 -32.84 -33.43 -26.38
C ALA A 808 -32.51 -34.79 -27.04
N PRO A 809 -31.36 -35.00 -27.70
CA PRO A 809 -30.96 -36.31 -28.23
C PRO A 809 -30.74 -37.34 -27.14
N ILE A 810 -30.13 -36.97 -26.01
CA ILE A 810 -29.89 -37.88 -24.87
C ILE A 810 -31.22 -38.32 -24.25
N ARG A 811 -32.19 -37.41 -24.11
CA ARG A 811 -33.55 -37.75 -23.69
C ARG A 811 -34.24 -38.65 -24.71
N ALA A 812 -34.14 -38.34 -26.00
CA ALA A 812 -34.74 -39.15 -27.06
C ALA A 812 -34.13 -40.56 -27.15
N GLU A 813 -32.81 -40.69 -26.99
CA GLU A 813 -32.09 -41.97 -27.00
C GLU A 813 -32.36 -42.78 -25.72
N SER A 814 -32.43 -42.11 -24.55
CA SER A 814 -32.87 -42.70 -23.29
C SER A 814 -34.33 -43.16 -23.35
N ASP A 815 -35.23 -42.37 -23.95
CA ASP A 815 -36.65 -42.70 -24.11
C ASP A 815 -36.84 -43.83 -25.14
N SER A 816 -36.06 -43.84 -26.22
CA SER A 816 -36.03 -44.90 -27.22
C SER A 816 -35.51 -46.22 -26.62
N ALA A 817 -34.43 -46.18 -25.85
CA ALA A 817 -33.92 -47.35 -25.13
C ALA A 817 -34.94 -47.89 -24.11
N LEU A 818 -35.62 -47.00 -23.38
CA LEU A 818 -36.69 -47.36 -22.44
C LEU A 818 -37.90 -47.98 -23.16
N ALA A 819 -38.27 -47.44 -24.32
CA ALA A 819 -39.37 -47.96 -25.14
C ALA A 819 -39.05 -49.35 -25.70
N GLN A 820 -37.84 -49.54 -26.24
CA GLN A 820 -37.37 -50.85 -26.71
C GLN A 820 -37.34 -51.88 -25.57
N MET A 821 -36.86 -51.51 -24.38
CA MET A 821 -36.87 -52.38 -23.21
C MET A 821 -38.29 -52.77 -22.77
N ARG A 822 -39.25 -51.85 -22.83
CA ARG A 822 -40.67 -52.13 -22.53
C ARG A 822 -41.33 -53.00 -23.58
N GLU A 823 -41.03 -52.79 -24.85
CA GLU A 823 -41.57 -53.58 -25.95
C GLU A 823 -41.06 -55.03 -25.90
N ILE A 824 -39.77 -55.21 -25.60
CA ILE A 824 -39.17 -56.53 -25.38
C ILE A 824 -39.83 -57.19 -24.17
N ALA A 825 -39.96 -56.50 -23.03
CA ALA A 825 -40.61 -57.03 -21.83
C ALA A 825 -42.09 -57.42 -22.07
N ALA A 826 -42.82 -56.68 -22.90
CA ALA A 826 -44.23 -56.94 -23.22
C ALA A 826 -44.43 -58.31 -23.91
N LYS A 827 -43.48 -58.76 -24.73
CA LYS A 827 -43.51 -60.06 -25.43
C LYS A 827 -43.39 -61.27 -24.48
N TYR A 828 -43.00 -61.05 -23.22
CA TYR A 828 -42.77 -62.10 -22.22
C TYR A 828 -43.64 -61.95 -20.96
N THR A 829 -44.71 -61.14 -21.02
CA THR A 829 -45.70 -60.96 -19.94
C THR A 829 -46.27 -62.26 -19.39
N LYS A 830 -46.43 -63.29 -20.23
CA LYS A 830 -46.87 -64.64 -19.82
C LYS A 830 -45.90 -65.39 -18.88
N TYR A 831 -44.69 -64.88 -18.69
CA TYR A 831 -43.67 -65.42 -17.78
C TYR A 831 -43.45 -64.53 -16.54
N GLY A 832 -44.38 -63.62 -16.23
CA GLY A 832 -44.36 -62.82 -15.01
C GLY A 832 -43.51 -61.54 -15.06
N VAL A 833 -43.12 -61.08 -16.26
CA VAL A 833 -42.42 -59.81 -16.46
C VAL A 833 -43.45 -58.69 -16.67
N ASP A 834 -43.43 -57.65 -15.83
CA ASP A 834 -44.33 -56.50 -15.90
C ASP A 834 -43.60 -55.28 -16.54
N PRO A 835 -43.95 -54.89 -17.79
CA PRO A 835 -43.32 -53.77 -18.49
C PRO A 835 -43.48 -52.43 -17.78
N SER A 836 -44.54 -52.25 -16.98
CA SER A 836 -44.85 -51.00 -16.30
C SER A 836 -43.90 -50.69 -15.13
N LYS A 837 -43.21 -51.71 -14.61
CA LYS A 837 -42.24 -51.59 -13.53
C LYS A 837 -40.82 -51.27 -14.01
N ILE A 838 -40.59 -51.31 -15.32
CA ILE A 838 -39.32 -50.88 -15.92
C ILE A 838 -39.30 -49.35 -15.97
N LYS A 839 -38.54 -48.77 -15.02
CA LYS A 839 -38.26 -47.33 -14.93
C LYS A 839 -36.75 -47.14 -14.94
N MET A 840 -36.25 -46.28 -15.82
CA MET A 840 -34.90 -45.73 -15.65
C MET A 840 -34.97 -44.70 -14.51
N GLY A 841 -34.08 -44.82 -13.53
CA GLY A 841 -33.89 -43.81 -12.50
C GLY A 841 -33.24 -42.56 -13.10
N GLY A 842 -34.02 -41.76 -13.82
CA GLY A 842 -33.60 -40.44 -14.29
C GLY A 842 -33.70 -39.39 -13.19
N PRO A 843 -32.91 -38.30 -13.24
CA PRO A 843 -32.98 -37.24 -12.25
C PRO A 843 -34.39 -36.66 -12.26
N THR A 844 -34.95 -36.50 -11.05
CA THR A 844 -36.25 -35.86 -10.80
C THR A 844 -36.40 -34.61 -11.65
N GLY A 845 -37.56 -34.45 -12.29
CA GLY A 845 -37.93 -33.25 -13.07
C GLY A 845 -37.76 -31.94 -12.28
N PRO A 846 -37.99 -30.78 -12.93
CA PRO A 846 -37.58 -29.48 -12.40
C PRO A 846 -38.03 -29.32 -10.94
N GLN A 847 -37.07 -29.18 -10.03
CA GLN A 847 -37.39 -28.85 -8.64
C GLN A 847 -38.17 -27.54 -8.63
N ALA A 848 -39.26 -27.54 -7.88
CA ALA A 848 -40.06 -26.35 -7.64
C ALA A 848 -39.13 -25.21 -7.21
N SER A 849 -39.32 -24.03 -7.80
CA SER A 849 -38.48 -22.86 -7.55
C SER A 849 -38.38 -22.57 -6.03
N PRO A 850 -37.32 -21.89 -5.57
CA PRO A 850 -37.20 -21.51 -4.15
C PRO A 850 -38.44 -20.80 -3.60
N LYS A 851 -39.19 -20.10 -4.47
CA LYS A 851 -40.48 -19.46 -4.14
C LYS A 851 -41.58 -20.49 -3.88
N GLU A 852 -41.70 -21.53 -4.70
CA GLU A 852 -42.68 -22.60 -4.52
C GLU A 852 -42.36 -23.49 -3.31
N MET A 853 -41.08 -23.78 -3.06
CA MET A 853 -40.64 -24.45 -1.83
C MET A 853 -40.94 -23.61 -0.59
N GLY A 854 -40.69 -22.30 -0.64
CA GLY A 854 -41.02 -21.37 0.44
C GLY A 854 -42.52 -21.35 0.76
N GLN A 855 -43.37 -21.35 -0.27
CA GLN A 855 -44.82 -21.36 -0.10
C GLN A 855 -45.30 -22.68 0.54
N GLN A 856 -44.80 -23.83 0.08
CA GLN A 856 -45.16 -25.14 0.62
C GLN A 856 -44.74 -25.31 2.09
N ILE A 857 -43.58 -24.75 2.48
CA ILE A 857 -43.13 -24.77 3.88
C ILE A 857 -44.02 -23.86 4.73
N ALA A 858 -44.36 -22.66 4.25
CA ALA A 858 -45.25 -21.73 4.96
C ALA A 858 -46.64 -22.35 5.19
N ASP A 859 -47.20 -23.04 4.20
CA ASP A 859 -48.50 -23.68 4.30
C ASP A 859 -48.47 -24.88 5.27
N LYS A 860 -47.37 -25.66 5.30
CA LYS A 860 -47.17 -26.70 6.31
C LYS A 860 -47.03 -26.15 7.73
N ILE A 861 -46.34 -25.01 7.89
CA ILE A 861 -46.21 -24.35 9.20
C ILE A 861 -47.58 -23.82 9.65
N ARG A 862 -48.37 -23.20 8.76
CA ARG A 862 -49.72 -22.75 9.11
C ARG A 862 -50.64 -23.91 9.46
N ALA A 863 -50.56 -25.03 8.75
CA ALA A 863 -51.34 -26.23 9.06
C ALA A 863 -50.95 -26.82 10.44
N LYS A 864 -49.65 -26.89 10.73
CA LYS A 864 -49.13 -27.35 12.03
C LYS A 864 -49.51 -26.40 13.17
N ALA A 865 -49.44 -25.08 12.93
CA ALA A 865 -49.85 -24.07 13.90
C ALA A 865 -51.36 -24.11 14.17
N ALA A 866 -52.18 -24.35 13.14
CA ALA A 866 -53.62 -24.54 13.29
C ALA A 866 -53.94 -25.81 14.09
N ASP A 867 -53.23 -26.91 13.83
CA ASP A 867 -53.38 -28.17 14.57
C ASP A 867 -52.98 -28.02 16.04
N LEU A 868 -51.87 -27.32 16.32
CA LEU A 868 -51.41 -27.04 17.69
C LEU A 868 -52.32 -26.05 18.44
N LYS A 869 -52.92 -25.07 17.75
CA LYS A 869 -53.99 -24.22 18.33
C LYS A 869 -55.23 -25.04 18.67
N LYS A 870 -55.60 -25.99 17.81
CA LYS A 870 -56.75 -26.88 18.03
C LYS A 870 -56.52 -27.86 19.19
N GLN A 871 -55.26 -28.21 19.46
CA GLN A 871 -54.83 -29.02 20.59
C GLN A 871 -54.61 -28.21 21.89
N GLY A 872 -54.86 -26.90 21.88
CA GLY A 872 -54.71 -26.03 23.05
C GLY A 872 -53.25 -25.78 23.48
N VAL A 873 -52.28 -26.17 22.65
CA VAL A 873 -50.83 -26.05 22.93
C VAL A 873 -50.29 -24.68 22.52
N LEU A 874 -50.92 -24.02 21.54
CA LEU A 874 -50.70 -22.62 21.20
C LEU A 874 -51.93 -21.79 21.56
N THR A 875 -51.75 -20.73 22.34
CA THR A 875 -52.80 -19.72 22.56
C THR A 875 -53.04 -18.88 21.29
N THR A 876 -54.22 -18.27 21.21
CA THR A 876 -54.76 -17.60 20.02
C THR A 876 -53.88 -16.47 19.49
#